data_AF-A0A9D1XYB7-F1
#
_entry.id   AF-A0A9D1XYB7-F1
#
_cell.length_a   1.000
_cell.length_b   1.000
_cell.length_c   1.000
_cell.angle_alpha   90.00
_cell.angle_beta   90.00
_cell.angle_gamma   90.00
#
_symmetry.space_group_name_H-M   'P 1'
#
loop_
_entity.id
_entity.type
_entity.pdbx_description
1 polymer ?
#
loop_
_entity_poly.entity_id
_entity_poly.type
_entity_poly.pdbx_seq_one_letter_code
_entity_poly.pdbx_strand_id
1 'polypeptide(L)'
;MKNYTRMTSLFLLFAYAFCLLNLSGCDSDETVVDVPPAGLVANEFYSYGELRGSPYVYGDNIYLLQLDGTLTVYNPSDGATVETTLSGWDGNVYLLAASPDGISVVTNDTGAKTLWNYIDGTLVSSVELTQLGVDYDTHLARDGENVVVGYNQSLYYYNSAGELTASESLDGELYWLGNIASDDGVDVCALVYDTGNLRLLSVSDKIRELDSIVLNPTDETAFDFACDERYIYICTEYGLIRYSFESGERVELCEWTAAGILRSSIYDLIVYNGAPLICGYNLINQQSVLLSLAEREGGVETRTKIVVYYLEDGTNVVPNNVIWFNSISEDFYIECVEYRSVNTSAEWDDLMTAFDLDIISGDIGDVLILPSYIDYSKYAKQGAFLDLYESVDFDFDSLYTCATEPFETIDGEQSRLYVVPTGFALRTLFCKTDNLPDGEWNLDTFVELTNSGEVLLGGLTRDKFLSLLYNGVDSYFDLDTGRCEFDSDSFVRLLEFAASLPERVEFDDDDVLPYRSDEILMYEADFMSFPELLDLKARFGFDESITAVGYPSASGGSAELDASYYAAISSQTENVEGAWEFIEFMLSSDCILNSSRRGMRSIPSSRDVVRQWADVERGLYYYYAPDSLACRVREEPSADLPEMEGRIEIIVNDEIIAEYESVLDNVRYIDAVPDAVVAILSEEIEAYFAGVRDAEETAELIQGRASRYVFGG
;
A
#
# COMPACT_ATOMS: atom_id res chain seq x y z
N MET A 1 -0.05 32.91 9.03
CA MET A 1 -0.28 33.31 7.63
C MET A 1 0.22 34.73 7.35
N LYS A 2 1.05 34.92 6.32
CA LYS A 2 1.85 36.12 5.93
C LYS A 2 3.24 36.25 6.58
N ASN A 3 4.22 35.51 6.03
CA ASN A 3 5.57 35.99 5.70
C ASN A 3 6.55 34.93 5.12
N TYR A 4 6.06 33.79 4.60
CA TYR A 4 6.93 32.75 4.01
C TYR A 4 7.16 32.83 2.48
N THR A 5 6.62 33.83 1.79
CA THR A 5 6.61 33.85 0.30
C THR A 5 7.77 34.64 -0.34
N ARG A 6 8.97 34.72 0.27
CA ARG A 6 10.07 35.50 -0.34
C ARG A 6 11.49 34.92 -0.27
N MET A 7 11.65 33.64 0.06
CA MET A 7 12.96 32.96 -0.01
C MET A 7 13.06 31.79 -1.01
N THR A 8 11.97 31.40 -1.67
CA THR A 8 11.96 30.32 -2.68
C THR A 8 12.43 30.73 -4.07
N SER A 9 12.57 32.03 -4.38
CA SER A 9 12.95 32.50 -5.72
C SER A 9 14.44 32.80 -5.94
N LEU A 10 15.30 32.55 -4.93
CA LEU A 10 16.75 32.72 -5.07
C LEU A 10 17.55 31.40 -5.05
N PHE A 11 16.95 30.29 -4.59
CA PHE A 11 17.60 28.97 -4.57
C PHE A 11 17.56 28.26 -5.94
N LEU A 12 16.48 28.44 -6.72
CA LEU A 12 16.34 27.88 -8.09
C LEU A 12 17.33 28.46 -9.12
N LEU A 13 17.93 29.62 -8.86
CA LEU A 13 18.88 30.25 -9.79
C LEU A 13 20.35 29.85 -9.55
N PHE A 14 20.66 29.19 -8.42
CA PHE A 14 22.02 28.68 -8.15
C PHE A 14 22.17 27.21 -8.54
N ALA A 15 21.12 26.39 -8.47
CA ALA A 15 21.13 25.00 -8.93
C ALA A 15 21.33 24.88 -10.46
N TYR A 16 20.72 25.77 -11.24
CA TYR A 16 20.85 25.78 -12.71
C TYR A 16 22.25 26.16 -13.22
N ALA A 17 23.05 26.88 -12.43
CA ALA A 17 24.35 27.38 -12.86
C ALA A 17 25.51 26.39 -12.61
N PHE A 18 25.31 25.38 -11.76
CA PHE A 18 26.38 24.43 -11.40
C PHE A 18 26.29 23.10 -12.15
N CYS A 19 25.09 22.64 -12.54
CA CYS A 19 24.95 21.47 -13.43
C CYS A 19 25.54 21.70 -14.83
N LEU A 20 25.64 22.96 -15.29
CA LEU A 20 26.23 23.30 -16.59
C LEU A 20 27.77 23.40 -16.60
N LEU A 21 28.45 23.29 -15.44
CA LEU A 21 29.91 23.45 -15.36
C LEU A 21 30.72 22.16 -15.27
N ASN A 22 30.08 20.97 -15.22
CA ASN A 22 30.78 19.67 -15.22
C ASN A 22 30.59 18.82 -16.49
N LEU A 23 29.94 19.33 -17.55
CA LEU A 23 29.80 18.62 -18.83
C LEU A 23 30.82 19.05 -19.90
N SER A 24 32.01 19.53 -19.51
CA SER A 24 33.08 19.80 -20.47
C SER A 24 34.44 19.32 -19.99
N GLY A 25 34.83 18.14 -20.49
CA GLY A 25 36.22 17.70 -20.58
C GLY A 25 36.64 16.63 -19.57
N CYS A 26 36.58 15.37 -19.99
CA CYS A 26 37.56 14.36 -19.55
C CYS A 26 37.81 13.36 -20.69
N ASP A 27 38.83 13.66 -21.51
CA ASP A 27 39.73 12.63 -22.01
C ASP A 27 40.70 12.31 -20.85
N SER A 28 40.67 11.08 -20.33
CA SER A 28 41.83 10.24 -19.98
C SER A 28 41.48 9.19 -18.93
N ASP A 29 41.99 7.98 -19.19
CA ASP A 29 42.03 6.82 -18.29
C ASP A 29 42.32 7.22 -16.82
N GLU A 30 41.44 6.87 -15.87
CA GLU A 30 41.84 6.54 -14.50
C GLU A 30 40.71 5.82 -13.71
N THR A 31 40.99 4.54 -13.41
CA THR A 31 40.56 3.71 -12.26
C THR A 31 39.16 3.90 -11.65
N VAL A 32 38.33 2.87 -11.89
CA VAL A 32 37.13 2.48 -11.14
C VAL A 32 37.38 2.54 -9.63
N VAL A 33 36.61 3.38 -8.94
CA VAL A 33 36.41 3.29 -7.49
C VAL A 33 35.07 2.57 -7.30
N ASP A 34 35.11 1.38 -6.70
CA ASP A 34 33.94 0.68 -6.18
C ASP A 34 33.21 1.61 -5.19
N VAL A 35 32.06 2.15 -5.60
CA VAL A 35 31.09 2.79 -4.69
C VAL A 35 30.02 1.73 -4.41
N PRO A 36 29.74 1.40 -3.14
CA PRO A 36 28.62 0.49 -2.82
C PRO A 36 27.29 1.06 -3.33
N PRO A 37 26.25 0.25 -3.61
CA PRO A 37 24.96 0.68 -4.16
C PRO A 37 24.18 1.75 -3.35
N ALA A 38 24.68 2.18 -2.19
CA ALA A 38 24.07 3.15 -1.28
C ALA A 38 24.40 4.63 -1.58
N GLY A 39 24.99 4.94 -2.75
CA GLY A 39 25.53 6.28 -3.05
C GLY A 39 24.62 7.23 -3.85
N LEU A 40 23.64 6.69 -4.60
CA LEU A 40 22.80 7.47 -5.50
C LEU A 40 21.43 7.78 -4.88
N VAL A 41 20.96 9.01 -5.06
CA VAL A 41 19.60 9.44 -4.73
C VAL A 41 18.90 9.95 -5.98
N ALA A 42 17.58 9.74 -5.99
CA ALA A 42 16.71 10.31 -7.00
C ALA A 42 16.48 11.80 -6.70
N ASN A 43 16.73 12.63 -7.71
CA ASN A 43 16.37 14.03 -7.68
C ASN A 43 15.29 14.30 -8.71
N GLU A 44 14.28 15.07 -8.32
CA GLU A 44 13.27 15.55 -9.27
C GLU A 44 13.93 16.44 -10.32
N PHE A 45 13.96 15.94 -11.55
CA PHE A 45 14.54 16.60 -12.70
C PHE A 45 13.50 17.47 -13.42
N TYR A 46 12.28 16.96 -13.58
CA TYR A 46 11.17 17.67 -14.22
C TYR A 46 9.82 17.08 -13.78
N SER A 47 8.82 17.93 -13.58
CA SER A 47 7.46 17.54 -13.22
C SER A 47 6.46 17.77 -14.36
N TYR A 48 5.54 16.82 -14.53
CA TYR A 48 4.56 16.83 -15.61
C TYR A 48 3.20 16.23 -15.16
N GLY A 49 2.14 16.51 -15.92
CA GLY A 49 0.82 15.92 -15.69
C GLY A 49 0.77 14.44 -16.05
N GLU A 50 -0.33 13.74 -15.76
CA GLU A 50 -0.46 12.32 -16.11
C GLU A 50 -0.26 12.08 -17.61
N LEU A 51 0.53 11.06 -17.97
CA LEU A 51 0.85 10.73 -19.36
C LEU A 51 -0.14 9.72 -19.96
N ARG A 52 -0.37 9.81 -21.27
CA ARG A 52 -1.04 8.78 -22.06
C ARG A 52 -0.13 7.63 -22.48
N GLY A 53 1.19 7.84 -22.50
CA GLY A 53 2.17 6.83 -22.90
C GLY A 53 3.61 7.21 -22.53
N SER A 54 4.53 6.33 -22.90
CA SER A 54 5.97 6.43 -22.64
C SER A 54 6.60 7.74 -23.10
N PRO A 55 7.41 8.41 -22.26
CA PRO A 55 8.27 9.51 -22.69
C PRO A 55 9.20 9.08 -23.82
N TYR A 56 9.51 10.01 -24.72
CA TYR A 56 10.40 9.73 -25.85
C TYR A 56 11.51 10.78 -25.94
N VAL A 57 12.75 10.34 -26.16
CA VAL A 57 13.91 11.23 -26.30
C VAL A 57 14.27 11.40 -27.77
N TYR A 58 14.41 12.65 -28.22
CA TYR A 58 14.93 12.96 -29.55
C TYR A 58 15.75 14.25 -29.58
N GLY A 59 17.00 14.11 -30.01
CA GLY A 59 17.98 15.20 -29.95
C GLY A 59 18.13 15.67 -28.50
N ASP A 60 18.07 16.98 -28.30
CA ASP A 60 18.13 17.60 -26.96
C ASP A 60 16.75 17.71 -26.28
N ASN A 61 15.71 17.02 -26.80
CA ASN A 61 14.34 17.17 -26.31
C ASN A 61 13.75 15.85 -25.79
N ILE A 62 12.94 15.96 -24.75
CA ILE A 62 12.08 14.91 -24.19
C ILE A 62 10.63 15.25 -24.56
N TYR A 63 9.90 14.28 -25.08
CA TYR A 63 8.53 14.41 -25.53
C TYR A 63 7.62 13.68 -24.55
N LEU A 64 6.63 14.40 -24.03
CA LEU A 64 5.71 13.95 -22.98
C LEU A 64 4.28 14.18 -23.45
N LEU A 65 3.52 13.12 -23.69
CA LEU A 65 2.11 13.21 -24.09
C LEU A 65 1.18 13.03 -22.89
N GLN A 66 0.45 14.07 -22.52
CA GLN A 66 -0.44 14.11 -21.37
C GLN A 66 -1.84 13.52 -21.67
N LEU A 67 -2.56 13.10 -20.62
CA LEU A 67 -3.92 12.54 -20.67
C LEU A 67 -4.96 13.45 -21.33
N ASP A 68 -4.76 14.75 -21.30
CA ASP A 68 -5.63 15.73 -21.95
C ASP A 68 -5.32 15.91 -23.46
N GLY A 69 -4.31 15.22 -24.00
CA GLY A 69 -3.85 15.34 -25.38
C GLY A 69 -2.79 16.44 -25.60
N THR A 70 -2.26 17.04 -24.54
CA THR A 70 -1.16 18.00 -24.64
C THR A 70 0.17 17.27 -24.84
N LEU A 71 0.86 17.55 -25.93
CA LEU A 71 2.25 17.15 -26.14
C LEU A 71 3.18 18.25 -25.63
N THR A 72 3.95 17.95 -24.60
CA THR A 72 5.02 18.80 -24.08
C THR A 72 6.36 18.34 -24.63
N VAL A 73 7.06 19.23 -25.33
CA VAL A 73 8.44 19.05 -25.77
C VAL A 73 9.32 19.86 -24.81
N TYR A 74 10.04 19.15 -23.96
CA TYR A 74 10.91 19.70 -22.94
C TYR A 74 12.37 19.57 -23.36
N ASN A 75 13.11 20.67 -23.41
CA ASN A 75 14.56 20.65 -23.62
C ASN A 75 15.27 20.76 -22.26
N PRO A 76 15.92 19.70 -21.76
CA PRO A 76 16.54 19.77 -20.46
C PRO A 76 17.85 20.58 -20.41
N SER A 77 18.45 20.90 -21.55
CA SER A 77 19.72 21.65 -21.59
C SER A 77 19.55 23.14 -21.29
N ASP A 78 18.42 23.72 -21.67
CA ASP A 78 18.10 25.15 -21.48
C ASP A 78 16.78 25.38 -20.72
N GLY A 79 16.05 24.31 -20.40
CA GLY A 79 14.78 24.35 -19.69
C GLY A 79 13.60 24.81 -20.57
N ALA A 80 13.78 24.94 -21.89
CA ALA A 80 12.72 25.39 -22.77
C ALA A 80 11.62 24.34 -22.90
N THR A 81 10.37 24.76 -22.76
CA THR A 81 9.17 23.93 -22.96
C THR A 81 8.33 24.50 -24.09
N VAL A 82 7.94 23.62 -25.02
CA VAL A 82 6.95 23.92 -26.07
C VAL A 82 5.79 22.96 -25.90
N GLU A 83 4.57 23.48 -25.79
CA GLU A 83 3.36 22.67 -25.69
C GLU A 83 2.55 22.79 -26.97
N THR A 84 1.99 21.67 -27.42
CA THR A 84 1.08 21.62 -28.56
C THR A 84 -0.04 20.65 -28.26
N THR A 85 -1.28 21.10 -28.40
CA THR A 85 -2.45 20.23 -28.23
C THR A 85 -2.66 19.41 -29.49
N LEU A 86 -2.63 18.11 -29.32
CA LEU A 86 -2.88 17.11 -30.33
C LEU A 86 -4.37 16.72 -30.27
N SER A 87 -5.14 16.92 -31.36
CA SER A 87 -6.60 16.71 -31.38
C SER A 87 -7.08 16.00 -32.65
N GLY A 88 -8.09 15.11 -32.55
CA GLY A 88 -8.65 14.39 -33.71
C GLY A 88 -8.63 12.86 -33.62
N TRP A 89 -8.45 12.32 -32.42
CA TRP A 89 -8.39 10.90 -32.04
C TRP A 89 -9.73 10.40 -31.53
N ASP A 90 -10.05 9.13 -31.75
CA ASP A 90 -11.21 8.46 -31.13
C ASP A 90 -10.70 7.34 -30.18
N GLY A 91 -10.10 7.71 -29.04
CA GLY A 91 -9.60 6.75 -28.04
C GLY A 91 -8.40 7.20 -27.18
N ASN A 92 -7.82 6.25 -26.45
CA ASN A 92 -6.55 6.40 -25.70
C ASN A 92 -5.35 6.28 -26.65
N VAL A 93 -4.27 7.04 -26.40
CA VAL A 93 -3.05 7.04 -27.25
C VAL A 93 -1.92 6.33 -26.52
N TYR A 94 -1.49 5.16 -26.99
CA TYR A 94 -0.61 4.29 -26.18
C TYR A 94 0.89 4.44 -26.42
N LEU A 95 1.33 5.10 -27.50
CA LEU A 95 2.75 5.16 -27.90
C LEU A 95 3.07 6.49 -28.59
N LEU A 96 4.33 6.94 -28.46
CA LEU A 96 4.86 8.16 -29.08
C LEU A 96 6.23 7.88 -29.70
N ALA A 97 6.42 8.22 -30.97
CA ALA A 97 7.74 8.24 -31.61
C ALA A 97 7.87 9.40 -32.59
N ALA A 98 9.01 10.10 -32.55
CA ALA A 98 9.29 11.19 -33.48
C ALA A 98 9.83 10.68 -34.82
N SER A 99 9.38 11.27 -35.93
CA SER A 99 9.84 10.95 -37.28
C SER A 99 11.28 11.39 -37.55
N PRO A 100 11.94 10.84 -38.59
CA PRO A 100 13.32 11.16 -38.98
C PRO A 100 13.65 12.65 -39.13
N ASP A 101 12.69 13.45 -39.59
CA ASP A 101 12.83 14.90 -39.75
C ASP A 101 12.70 15.68 -38.42
N GLY A 102 12.30 15.02 -37.34
CA GLY A 102 11.97 15.68 -36.08
C GLY A 102 10.79 16.62 -36.23
N ILE A 103 9.78 16.30 -37.05
CA ILE A 103 8.61 17.17 -37.28
C ILE A 103 7.29 16.44 -37.04
N SER A 104 7.29 15.10 -37.05
CA SER A 104 6.07 14.30 -36.90
C SER A 104 6.11 13.35 -35.70
N VAL A 105 4.95 13.05 -35.13
CA VAL A 105 4.76 12.07 -34.05
C VAL A 105 3.81 10.98 -34.53
N VAL A 106 4.17 9.71 -34.31
CA VAL A 106 3.27 8.57 -34.46
C VAL A 106 2.59 8.31 -33.13
N THR A 107 1.29 8.04 -33.21
CA THR A 107 0.40 7.82 -32.07
C THR A 107 -0.50 6.62 -32.37
N ASN A 108 -0.75 5.80 -31.36
CA ASN A 108 -1.55 4.57 -31.48
C ASN A 108 -2.90 4.74 -30.77
N ASP A 109 -4.01 4.90 -31.50
CA ASP A 109 -5.36 4.89 -30.92
C ASP A 109 -6.06 3.53 -31.10
N THR A 110 -7.20 3.32 -30.42
CA THR A 110 -7.96 2.05 -30.38
C THR A 110 -8.52 1.55 -31.72
N GLY A 111 -8.22 2.21 -32.85
CA GLY A 111 -8.61 1.73 -34.18
C GLY A 111 -7.71 2.19 -35.34
N ALA A 112 -6.78 3.13 -35.14
CA ALA A 112 -5.89 3.68 -36.16
C ALA A 112 -4.54 4.12 -35.55
N LYS A 113 -3.47 3.95 -36.33
CA LYS A 113 -2.18 4.58 -36.03
C LYS A 113 -2.05 5.84 -36.89
N THR A 114 -1.85 6.96 -36.24
CA THR A 114 -2.03 8.27 -36.86
C THR A 114 -0.72 9.06 -36.79
N LEU A 115 -0.32 9.67 -37.92
CA LEU A 115 0.90 10.46 -38.03
C LEU A 115 0.56 11.95 -37.99
N TRP A 116 1.18 12.67 -37.07
CA TRP A 116 0.88 14.07 -36.74
C TRP A 116 2.08 14.92 -37.00
N ASN A 117 1.90 16.12 -37.51
CA ASN A 117 2.92 17.15 -37.46
C ASN A 117 2.84 17.78 -36.07
N TYR A 118 3.87 17.59 -35.25
CA TYR A 118 3.83 18.09 -33.88
C TYR A 118 4.16 19.58 -33.77
N ILE A 119 4.67 20.21 -34.83
CA ILE A 119 4.98 21.66 -34.83
C ILE A 119 3.68 22.49 -34.86
N ASP A 120 2.64 22.01 -35.54
CA ASP A 120 1.36 22.72 -35.68
C ASP A 120 0.14 21.90 -35.29
N GLY A 121 0.33 20.66 -34.83
CA GLY A 121 -0.72 19.74 -34.40
C GLY A 121 -1.58 19.21 -35.54
N THR A 122 -1.18 19.39 -36.80
CA THR A 122 -1.96 18.95 -37.95
C THR A 122 -1.79 17.48 -38.25
N LEU A 123 -2.88 16.82 -38.66
CA LEU A 123 -2.85 15.45 -39.17
C LEU A 123 -2.07 15.40 -40.49
N VAL A 124 -0.96 14.65 -40.54
CA VAL A 124 -0.15 14.47 -41.76
C VAL A 124 -0.72 13.35 -42.62
N SER A 125 -1.02 12.20 -41.99
CA SER A 125 -1.58 11.03 -42.66
C SER A 125 -2.23 10.09 -41.64
N SER A 126 -3.34 9.45 -42.01
CA SER A 126 -3.90 8.32 -41.27
C SER A 126 -3.50 7.04 -42.01
N VAL A 127 -2.60 6.26 -41.41
CA VAL A 127 -2.21 4.96 -41.98
C VAL A 127 -3.05 3.91 -41.27
N GLU A 128 -3.98 3.30 -41.99
CA GLU A 128 -4.74 2.16 -41.49
C GLU A 128 -3.80 0.95 -41.38
N LEU A 129 -3.22 0.74 -40.19
CA LEU A 129 -2.45 -0.47 -39.87
C LEU A 129 -3.37 -1.64 -39.50
N THR A 130 -4.36 -1.90 -40.36
CA THR A 130 -5.40 -2.94 -40.18
C THR A 130 -4.86 -4.36 -40.04
N GLN A 131 -3.57 -4.59 -40.31
CA GLN A 131 -2.91 -5.89 -40.14
C GLN A 131 -2.39 -6.14 -38.72
N LEU A 132 -2.28 -5.13 -37.85
CA LEU A 132 -1.53 -5.20 -36.59
C LEU A 132 -2.36 -5.46 -35.33
N GLY A 133 -3.68 -5.68 -35.43
CA GLY A 133 -4.52 -5.88 -34.25
C GLY A 133 -4.59 -4.65 -33.34
N VAL A 134 -5.38 -4.75 -32.26
CA VAL A 134 -5.58 -3.68 -31.27
C VAL A 134 -4.90 -4.12 -29.97
N ASP A 135 -3.57 -4.24 -29.98
CA ASP A 135 -2.84 -4.81 -28.85
C ASP A 135 -1.86 -3.84 -28.19
N TYR A 136 -1.77 -3.97 -26.87
CA TYR A 136 -0.93 -3.21 -25.96
C TYR A 136 0.58 -3.49 -26.16
N ASP A 137 0.95 -4.58 -26.82
CA ASP A 137 2.34 -5.06 -27.01
C ASP A 137 3.01 -4.52 -28.29
N THR A 138 2.68 -3.30 -28.70
CA THR A 138 3.39 -2.65 -29.82
C THR A 138 4.53 -1.78 -29.27
N HIS A 139 5.73 -1.90 -29.83
CA HIS A 139 6.86 -1.03 -29.52
C HIS A 139 7.21 -0.13 -30.71
N LEU A 140 7.81 1.04 -30.45
CA LEU A 140 8.21 2.00 -31.48
C LEU A 140 9.68 2.40 -31.35
N ALA A 141 10.34 2.52 -32.50
CA ALA A 141 11.69 3.07 -32.61
C ALA A 141 11.86 3.75 -33.97
N ARG A 142 13.08 4.23 -34.25
CA ARG A 142 13.41 4.95 -35.48
C ARG A 142 14.76 4.55 -36.07
N ASP A 143 14.82 4.05 -37.29
CA ASP A 143 16.08 4.02 -38.05
C ASP A 143 16.23 5.37 -38.80
N GLY A 144 17.43 5.76 -39.21
CA GLY A 144 17.67 7.08 -39.81
C GLY A 144 16.71 7.53 -40.94
N GLU A 145 15.92 6.63 -41.55
CA GLU A 145 14.97 6.93 -42.62
C GLU A 145 13.51 6.51 -42.31
N ASN A 146 13.26 5.65 -41.31
CA ASN A 146 11.96 5.03 -41.04
C ASN A 146 11.57 5.07 -39.55
N VAL A 147 10.26 5.09 -39.30
CA VAL A 147 9.68 4.66 -38.02
C VAL A 147 9.55 3.13 -38.04
N VAL A 148 10.10 2.47 -37.03
CA VAL A 148 10.05 1.02 -36.86
C VAL A 148 8.98 0.69 -35.83
N VAL A 149 8.02 -0.15 -36.23
CA VAL A 149 6.93 -0.65 -35.40
C VAL A 149 7.17 -2.13 -35.14
N GLY A 150 7.38 -2.50 -33.89
CA GLY A 150 7.55 -3.88 -33.47
C GLY A 150 6.25 -4.44 -32.89
N TYR A 151 5.89 -5.66 -33.29
CA TYR A 151 4.75 -6.40 -32.75
C TYR A 151 4.97 -7.91 -32.86
N ASN A 152 4.80 -8.64 -31.75
CA ASN A 152 5.06 -10.08 -31.65
C ASN A 152 6.44 -10.46 -32.19
N GLN A 153 6.52 -11.17 -33.33
CA GLN A 153 7.77 -11.61 -33.93
C GLN A 153 8.07 -10.82 -35.21
N SER A 154 7.53 -9.62 -35.36
CA SER A 154 7.58 -8.86 -36.61
C SER A 154 7.95 -7.39 -36.39
N LEU A 155 8.78 -6.88 -37.30
CA LEU A 155 9.14 -5.47 -37.41
C LEU A 155 8.58 -4.92 -38.71
N TYR A 156 8.03 -3.70 -38.66
CA TYR A 156 7.46 -3.00 -39.80
C TYR A 156 8.07 -1.60 -39.90
N TYR A 157 8.55 -1.24 -41.08
CA TYR A 157 9.28 -0.01 -41.33
C TYR A 157 8.42 0.94 -42.16
N TYR A 158 8.20 2.16 -41.66
CA TYR A 158 7.39 3.18 -42.32
C TYR A 158 8.21 4.43 -42.58
N ASN A 159 8.19 4.93 -43.82
CA ASN A 159 8.87 6.19 -44.14
C ASN A 159 8.11 7.41 -43.56
N SER A 160 8.70 8.60 -43.71
CA SER A 160 8.10 9.87 -43.27
C SER A 160 6.78 10.23 -43.97
N ALA A 161 6.44 9.58 -45.09
CA ALA A 161 5.13 9.72 -45.75
C ALA A 161 4.08 8.74 -45.19
N GLY A 162 4.44 7.86 -44.25
CA GLY A 162 3.58 6.83 -43.67
C GLY A 162 3.44 5.58 -44.55
N GLU A 163 4.29 5.39 -45.54
CA GLU A 163 4.25 4.21 -46.42
C GLU A 163 5.12 3.08 -45.84
N LEU A 164 4.59 1.85 -45.82
CA LEU A 164 5.36 0.66 -45.44
C LEU A 164 6.48 0.41 -46.47
N THR A 165 7.73 0.55 -46.03
CA THR A 165 8.93 0.37 -46.85
C THR A 165 9.48 -1.05 -46.77
N ALA A 166 9.41 -1.68 -45.58
CA ALA A 166 9.90 -3.03 -45.34
C ALA A 166 9.18 -3.70 -44.16
N SER A 167 9.31 -5.02 -44.07
CA SER A 167 8.92 -5.80 -42.90
C SER A 167 9.87 -6.97 -42.69
N GLU A 168 10.24 -7.26 -41.45
CA GLU A 168 11.15 -8.35 -41.09
C GLU A 168 10.54 -9.21 -39.97
N SER A 169 11.00 -10.46 -39.85
CA SER A 169 10.57 -11.37 -38.78
C SER A 169 11.74 -11.66 -37.84
N LEU A 170 11.44 -11.63 -36.55
CA LEU A 170 12.37 -11.95 -35.47
C LEU A 170 12.34 -13.45 -35.18
N ASP A 171 13.46 -13.99 -34.72
CA ASP A 171 13.54 -15.34 -34.18
C ASP A 171 13.32 -15.23 -32.66
N GLY A 172 12.08 -15.43 -32.21
CA GLY A 172 11.65 -15.21 -30.83
C GLY A 172 10.66 -14.05 -30.68
N GLU A 173 10.07 -13.92 -29.49
CA GLU A 173 9.07 -12.90 -29.19
C GLU A 173 9.73 -11.57 -28.84
N LEU A 174 9.31 -10.49 -29.51
CA LEU A 174 9.74 -9.14 -29.17
C LEU A 174 9.25 -8.78 -27.77
N TYR A 175 10.20 -8.42 -26.91
CA TYR A 175 9.93 -7.98 -25.55
C TYR A 175 10.07 -6.46 -25.42
N TRP A 176 10.97 -5.86 -26.21
CA TRP A 176 11.19 -4.42 -26.23
C TRP A 176 11.82 -3.98 -27.55
N LEU A 177 11.49 -2.77 -28.02
CA LEU A 177 12.14 -2.12 -29.15
C LEU A 177 12.46 -0.68 -28.77
N GLY A 178 13.67 -0.22 -29.04
CA GLY A 178 14.04 1.16 -28.81
C GLY A 178 15.29 1.59 -29.55
N ASN A 179 15.68 2.84 -29.33
CA ASN A 179 16.76 3.50 -30.05
C ASN A 179 18.05 3.55 -29.24
N ILE A 180 19.17 3.28 -29.90
CA ILE A 180 20.52 3.39 -29.37
C ILE A 180 21.29 4.41 -30.23
N ALA A 181 21.99 5.36 -29.60
CA ALA A 181 22.98 6.17 -30.32
C ALA A 181 24.13 5.25 -30.78
N SER A 182 24.69 5.48 -31.97
CA SER A 182 25.80 4.68 -32.51
C SER A 182 26.75 5.59 -33.29
N ASP A 183 27.98 5.12 -33.51
CA ASP A 183 29.01 5.84 -34.26
C ASP A 183 28.57 6.22 -35.69
N ASP A 184 27.63 5.46 -36.27
CA ASP A 184 27.11 5.65 -37.63
C ASP A 184 25.72 6.34 -37.66
N GLY A 185 25.11 6.66 -36.52
CA GLY A 185 23.76 7.25 -36.43
C GLY A 185 22.93 6.75 -35.25
N VAL A 186 21.61 6.72 -35.36
CA VAL A 186 20.73 6.06 -34.37
C VAL A 186 20.45 4.64 -34.85
N ASP A 187 20.89 3.64 -34.09
CA ASP A 187 20.57 2.24 -34.32
C ASP A 187 19.24 1.87 -33.63
N VAL A 188 18.45 1.00 -34.24
CA VAL A 188 17.27 0.40 -33.60
C VAL A 188 17.68 -0.94 -33.02
N CYS A 189 17.33 -1.17 -31.75
CA CYS A 189 17.59 -2.41 -31.06
C CYS A 189 16.31 -3.08 -30.59
N ALA A 190 16.25 -4.40 -30.76
CA ALA A 190 15.15 -5.26 -30.33
C ALA A 190 15.66 -6.21 -29.24
N LEU A 191 14.98 -6.22 -28.10
CA LEU A 191 15.14 -7.24 -27.08
C LEU A 191 14.15 -8.37 -27.38
N VAL A 192 14.65 -9.57 -27.59
CA VAL A 192 13.86 -10.72 -28.04
C VAL A 192 14.00 -11.87 -27.05
N TYR A 193 12.86 -12.38 -26.59
CA TYR A 193 12.77 -13.54 -25.72
C TYR A 193 12.68 -14.83 -26.55
N ASP A 194 13.61 -15.77 -26.30
CA ASP A 194 13.58 -17.09 -26.91
C ASP A 194 14.21 -18.15 -25.99
N THR A 195 13.59 -19.32 -25.89
CA THR A 195 14.08 -20.47 -25.11
C THR A 195 14.51 -20.17 -23.67
N GLY A 196 13.90 -19.18 -23.02
CA GLY A 196 14.21 -18.81 -21.63
C GLY A 196 15.26 -17.71 -21.47
N ASN A 197 15.74 -17.09 -22.55
CA ASN A 197 16.75 -16.02 -22.50
C ASN A 197 16.28 -14.79 -23.28
N LEU A 198 16.65 -13.60 -22.82
CA LEU A 198 16.54 -12.37 -23.62
C LEU A 198 17.79 -12.20 -24.48
N ARG A 199 17.64 -11.72 -25.72
CA ARG A 199 18.73 -11.42 -26.67
C ARG A 199 18.58 -10.01 -27.22
N LEU A 200 19.67 -9.28 -27.36
CA LEU A 200 19.68 -7.95 -27.97
C LEU A 200 20.11 -7.99 -29.43
N LEU A 201 19.26 -7.51 -30.32
CA LEU A 201 19.47 -7.49 -31.76
C LEU A 201 19.54 -6.05 -32.28
N SER A 202 20.49 -5.72 -33.16
CA SER A 202 20.45 -4.51 -33.98
C SER A 202 19.61 -4.78 -35.23
N VAL A 203 18.71 -3.86 -35.57
CA VAL A 203 17.69 -4.04 -36.62
C VAL A 203 17.63 -2.89 -37.64
N SER A 204 18.64 -2.01 -37.68
CA SER A 204 18.66 -0.82 -38.57
C SER A 204 19.02 -1.11 -40.02
N ASP A 205 19.84 -2.14 -40.29
CA ASP A 205 20.30 -2.52 -41.64
C ASP A 205 19.96 -3.98 -41.98
N LYS A 206 20.24 -4.87 -41.02
CA LYS A 206 19.88 -6.29 -40.99
C LYS A 206 19.85 -6.74 -39.54
N ILE A 207 18.91 -7.59 -39.19
CA ILE A 207 18.89 -8.27 -37.89
C ILE A 207 20.23 -8.97 -37.66
N ARG A 208 21.00 -8.46 -36.71
CA ARG A 208 22.23 -9.05 -36.21
C ARG A 208 22.20 -9.04 -34.70
N GLU A 209 22.65 -10.13 -34.09
CA GLU A 209 22.87 -10.17 -32.65
C GLU A 209 24.04 -9.23 -32.32
N LEU A 210 23.79 -8.23 -31.48
CA LEU A 210 24.81 -7.26 -31.07
C LEU A 210 25.74 -7.87 -30.04
N ASP A 211 25.17 -8.61 -29.10
CA ASP A 211 25.89 -9.46 -28.16
C ASP A 211 24.95 -10.54 -27.61
N SER A 212 25.52 -11.69 -27.26
CA SER A 212 24.81 -12.72 -26.51
C SER A 212 24.75 -12.31 -25.03
N ILE A 213 24.09 -11.19 -24.72
CA ILE A 213 23.72 -10.91 -23.33
C ILE A 213 22.61 -11.90 -23.00
N VAL A 214 22.99 -13.07 -22.49
CA VAL A 214 22.04 -14.00 -21.88
C VAL A 214 21.65 -13.40 -20.54
N LEU A 215 20.68 -12.48 -20.55
CA LEU A 215 19.98 -12.12 -19.31
C LEU A 215 19.23 -13.38 -18.90
N ASN A 216 19.63 -13.97 -17.78
CA ASN A 216 18.97 -15.14 -17.21
C ASN A 216 17.74 -14.61 -16.44
N PRO A 217 16.52 -14.69 -17.01
CA PRO A 217 15.34 -14.03 -16.44
C PRO A 217 14.81 -14.74 -15.20
N THR A 218 15.45 -15.83 -14.77
CA THR A 218 15.07 -16.57 -13.57
C THR A 218 15.61 -15.98 -12.27
N ASP A 219 16.57 -15.03 -12.34
CA ASP A 219 17.17 -14.45 -11.13
C ASP A 219 16.70 -13.01 -10.83
N GLU A 220 16.12 -12.28 -11.80
CA GLU A 220 15.64 -10.90 -11.60
C GLU A 220 14.38 -10.65 -12.45
N THR A 221 13.29 -10.23 -11.81
CA THR A 221 12.05 -9.78 -12.47
C THR A 221 12.27 -8.38 -13.07
N ALA A 222 13.03 -8.32 -14.16
CA ALA A 222 13.20 -7.09 -14.92
C ALA A 222 11.86 -6.68 -15.56
N PHE A 223 11.46 -5.42 -15.34
CA PHE A 223 10.17 -4.91 -15.79
C PHE A 223 10.29 -3.80 -16.83
N ASP A 224 11.46 -3.17 -16.97
CA ASP A 224 11.68 -2.11 -17.96
C ASP A 224 13.17 -1.92 -18.31
N PHE A 225 13.44 -1.34 -19.48
CA PHE A 225 14.77 -1.27 -20.09
C PHE A 225 14.95 0.01 -20.91
N ALA A 226 16.16 0.55 -20.84
CA ALA A 226 16.59 1.64 -21.72
C ALA A 226 18.08 1.50 -22.02
N CYS A 227 18.57 2.07 -23.12
CA CYS A 227 19.97 1.93 -23.49
C CYS A 227 20.51 3.14 -24.25
N ASP A 228 21.83 3.29 -24.22
CA ASP A 228 22.59 4.22 -25.05
C ASP A 228 23.64 3.44 -25.88
N GLU A 229 24.61 4.16 -26.46
CA GLU A 229 25.65 3.58 -27.31
C GLU A 229 26.60 2.61 -26.57
N ARG A 230 26.64 2.66 -25.23
CA ARG A 230 27.60 1.93 -24.38
C ARG A 230 26.94 0.96 -23.42
N TYR A 231 25.73 1.28 -22.96
CA TYR A 231 25.10 0.60 -21.84
C TYR A 231 23.64 0.25 -22.11
N ILE A 232 23.20 -0.87 -21.52
CA ILE A 232 21.80 -1.14 -21.24
C ILE A 232 21.54 -0.98 -19.74
N TYR A 233 20.50 -0.24 -19.42
CA TYR A 233 19.96 -0.01 -18.10
C TYR A 233 18.71 -0.87 -17.94
N ILE A 234 18.61 -1.54 -16.80
CA ILE A 234 17.59 -2.55 -16.51
C ILE A 234 16.94 -2.19 -15.19
N CYS A 235 15.64 -1.88 -15.24
CA CYS A 235 14.82 -1.79 -14.04
C CYS A 235 14.45 -3.20 -13.58
N THR A 236 14.88 -3.56 -12.38
CA THR A 236 14.51 -4.81 -11.69
C THR A 236 13.57 -4.53 -10.54
N GLU A 237 13.03 -5.56 -9.91
CA GLU A 237 12.22 -5.36 -8.70
C GLU A 237 12.94 -4.62 -7.58
N TYR A 238 14.26 -4.79 -7.48
CA TYR A 238 15.05 -4.27 -6.36
C TYR A 238 15.79 -2.96 -6.69
N GLY A 239 16.14 -2.74 -7.95
CA GLY A 239 16.98 -1.60 -8.31
C GLY A 239 17.24 -1.43 -9.79
N LEU A 240 18.11 -0.46 -10.10
CA LEU A 240 18.58 -0.18 -11.45
C LEU A 240 19.95 -0.83 -11.67
N ILE A 241 20.07 -1.63 -12.71
CA ILE A 241 21.33 -2.28 -13.11
C ILE A 241 21.78 -1.71 -14.44
N ARG A 242 23.09 -1.59 -14.62
CA ARG A 242 23.74 -1.22 -15.88
C ARG A 242 24.62 -2.36 -16.37
N TYR A 243 24.49 -2.70 -17.65
CA TYR A 243 25.40 -3.60 -18.35
C TYR A 243 26.16 -2.85 -19.44
N SER A 244 27.46 -3.10 -19.57
CA SER A 244 28.27 -2.59 -20.68
C SER A 244 28.20 -3.50 -21.89
N PHE A 245 27.97 -2.93 -23.07
CA PHE A 245 28.08 -3.66 -24.34
C PHE A 245 29.53 -4.05 -24.65
N GLU A 246 30.51 -3.21 -24.32
CA GLU A 246 31.91 -3.48 -24.66
C GLU A 246 32.52 -4.58 -23.78
N SER A 247 32.31 -4.51 -22.47
CA SER A 247 32.97 -5.42 -21.51
C SER A 247 32.08 -6.58 -21.03
N GLY A 248 30.76 -6.47 -21.21
CA GLY A 248 29.78 -7.37 -20.58
C GLY A 248 29.68 -7.20 -19.06
N GLU A 249 30.31 -6.16 -18.49
CA GLU A 249 30.30 -5.90 -17.04
C GLU A 249 28.91 -5.49 -16.55
N ARG A 250 28.47 -6.12 -15.46
CA ARG A 250 27.25 -5.79 -14.70
C ARG A 250 27.62 -4.89 -13.53
N VAL A 251 26.96 -3.73 -13.43
CA VAL A 251 27.07 -2.80 -12.29
C VAL A 251 25.68 -2.50 -11.74
N GLU A 252 25.49 -2.69 -10.45
CA GLU A 252 24.29 -2.25 -9.76
C GLU A 252 24.41 -0.75 -9.46
N LEU A 253 23.51 0.06 -10.01
CA LEU A 253 23.57 1.51 -9.87
C LEU A 253 22.94 1.97 -8.56
N CYS A 254 21.76 1.43 -8.22
CA CYS A 254 21.08 1.74 -6.96
C CYS A 254 20.01 0.69 -6.62
N GLU A 255 19.70 0.58 -5.33
CA GLU A 255 18.46 -0.04 -4.81
C GLU A 255 17.36 1.04 -4.75
N TRP A 256 16.12 0.70 -5.10
CA TRP A 256 15.04 1.69 -5.26
C TRP A 256 14.72 2.44 -3.97
N THR A 257 14.53 1.70 -2.88
CA THR A 257 14.20 2.28 -1.56
C THR A 257 15.33 3.19 -1.10
N ALA A 258 16.58 2.75 -1.29
CA ALA A 258 17.76 3.52 -0.95
C ALA A 258 17.88 4.82 -1.74
N ALA A 259 17.51 4.79 -3.03
CA ALA A 259 17.47 5.95 -3.90
C ALA A 259 16.27 6.88 -3.62
N GLY A 260 15.33 6.49 -2.75
CA GLY A 260 14.12 7.25 -2.47
C GLY A 260 13.03 7.08 -3.53
N ILE A 261 13.01 5.94 -4.23
CA ILE A 261 12.06 5.64 -5.31
C ILE A 261 11.23 4.43 -4.92
N LEU A 262 9.92 4.52 -5.08
CA LEU A 262 9.04 3.36 -4.95
C LEU A 262 9.07 2.54 -6.24
N ARG A 263 9.31 1.23 -6.17
CA ARG A 263 9.25 0.36 -7.36
C ARG A 263 7.93 0.48 -8.12
N SER A 264 6.79 0.56 -7.41
CA SER A 264 5.47 0.66 -8.06
C SER A 264 5.16 2.06 -8.57
N SER A 265 5.96 3.06 -8.19
CA SER A 265 5.87 4.41 -8.75
C SER A 265 6.65 4.56 -10.04
N ILE A 266 7.46 3.58 -10.45
CA ILE A 266 8.20 3.62 -11.72
C ILE A 266 7.27 3.16 -12.84
N TYR A 267 7.15 4.01 -13.85
CA TYR A 267 6.34 3.76 -15.03
C TYR A 267 7.18 3.41 -16.25
N ASP A 268 8.34 4.05 -16.39
CA ASP A 268 9.18 3.95 -17.57
C ASP A 268 10.63 4.35 -17.26
N LEU A 269 11.54 4.06 -18.18
CA LEU A 269 12.95 4.38 -18.13
C LEU A 269 13.37 4.93 -19.49
N ILE A 270 13.98 6.11 -19.50
CA ILE A 270 14.56 6.70 -20.70
C ILE A 270 16.04 6.99 -20.49
N VAL A 271 16.81 7.12 -21.57
CA VAL A 271 18.19 7.62 -21.51
C VAL A 271 18.28 8.96 -22.20
N TYR A 272 18.82 9.95 -21.50
CA TYR A 272 19.06 11.29 -22.01
C TYR A 272 20.53 11.66 -21.78
N ASN A 273 21.25 12.02 -22.85
CA ASN A 273 22.69 12.34 -22.81
C ASN A 273 23.56 11.31 -22.07
N GLY A 274 23.26 10.02 -22.26
CA GLY A 274 24.02 8.92 -21.66
C GLY A 274 23.75 8.68 -20.17
N ALA A 275 22.71 9.31 -19.61
CA ALA A 275 22.26 9.10 -18.25
C ALA A 275 20.82 8.54 -18.21
N PRO A 276 20.53 7.55 -17.35
CA PRO A 276 19.16 7.09 -17.16
C PRO A 276 18.33 8.15 -16.44
N LEU A 277 17.11 8.36 -16.93
CA LEU A 277 16.06 9.12 -16.26
C LEU A 277 14.89 8.19 -15.99
N ILE A 278 14.49 8.11 -14.74
CA ILE A 278 13.40 7.26 -14.27
C ILE A 278 12.11 8.06 -14.35
N CYS A 279 11.15 7.55 -15.11
CA CYS A 279 9.84 8.15 -15.23
C CYS A 279 8.96 7.52 -14.17
N GLY A 280 8.40 8.34 -13.28
CA GLY A 280 7.60 7.79 -12.20
C GLY A 280 6.66 8.79 -11.58
N TYR A 281 6.19 8.46 -10.39
CA TYR A 281 5.25 9.27 -9.62
C TYR A 281 5.85 9.65 -8.28
N ASN A 282 5.93 10.95 -8.03
CA ASN A 282 6.32 11.48 -6.75
C ASN A 282 5.10 11.43 -5.82
N LEU A 283 5.08 10.48 -4.89
CA LEU A 283 3.98 10.29 -3.94
C LEU A 283 3.80 11.49 -3.00
N ILE A 284 4.87 12.22 -2.71
CA ILE A 284 4.85 13.39 -1.81
C ILE A 284 4.15 14.56 -2.50
N ASN A 285 4.57 14.87 -3.72
CA ASN A 285 4.04 16.00 -4.50
C ASN A 285 2.81 15.64 -5.33
N GLN A 286 2.46 14.35 -5.40
CA GLN A 286 1.33 13.80 -6.15
C GLN A 286 1.34 14.17 -7.63
N GLN A 287 2.51 14.10 -8.25
CA GLN A 287 2.72 14.45 -9.65
C GLN A 287 3.63 13.44 -10.34
N SER A 288 3.47 13.33 -11.66
CA SER A 288 4.40 12.54 -12.44
C SER A 288 5.71 13.30 -12.61
N VAL A 289 6.83 12.58 -12.52
CA VAL A 289 8.18 13.15 -12.43
C VAL A 289 9.18 12.37 -13.27
N LEU A 290 10.14 13.09 -13.84
CA LEU A 290 11.40 12.53 -14.30
C LEU A 290 12.37 12.65 -13.13
N LEU A 291 12.95 11.53 -12.72
CA LEU A 291 13.95 11.45 -11.68
C LEU A 291 15.31 11.19 -12.31
N SER A 292 16.29 12.02 -11.99
CA SER A 292 17.69 11.72 -12.28
C SER A 292 18.35 11.07 -11.07
N LEU A 293 19.23 10.11 -11.30
CA LEU A 293 20.09 9.60 -10.25
C LEU A 293 21.33 10.48 -10.15
N ALA A 294 21.60 10.99 -8.95
CA ALA A 294 22.80 11.73 -8.66
C ALA A 294 23.47 11.18 -7.39
N GLU A 295 24.79 11.32 -7.31
CA GLU A 295 25.47 11.16 -6.03
C GLU A 295 24.88 12.15 -5.02
N ARG A 296 24.66 11.71 -3.78
CA ARG A 296 24.26 12.63 -2.70
C ARG A 296 25.24 13.80 -2.63
N GLU A 297 24.75 15.03 -2.50
CA GLU A 297 25.61 16.19 -2.24
C GLU A 297 26.46 15.91 -0.99
N GLY A 298 27.79 15.85 -1.14
CA GLY A 298 28.72 15.50 -0.06
C GLY A 298 29.24 14.06 -0.06
N GLY A 299 28.71 13.19 -0.94
CA GLY A 299 29.29 11.89 -1.31
C GLY A 299 29.27 10.79 -0.26
N VAL A 300 28.69 11.03 0.92
CA VAL A 300 28.53 10.04 2.00
C VAL A 300 27.24 10.35 2.74
N GLU A 301 26.42 9.34 3.04
CA GLU A 301 25.30 9.50 3.98
C GLU A 301 25.86 9.91 5.35
N THR A 302 25.53 11.12 5.81
CA THR A 302 26.00 11.66 7.09
C THR A 302 24.98 11.48 8.21
N ARG A 303 23.72 11.15 7.87
CA ARG A 303 22.66 10.91 8.83
C ARG A 303 22.90 9.59 9.55
N THR A 304 22.35 9.48 10.75
CA THR A 304 22.44 8.24 11.54
C THR A 304 21.53 7.20 10.89
N LYS A 305 22.10 6.04 10.52
CA LYS A 305 21.36 4.92 9.94
C LYS A 305 20.51 4.25 11.02
N ILE A 306 19.24 4.04 10.70
CA ILE A 306 18.26 3.28 11.48
C ILE A 306 17.80 2.10 10.61
N VAL A 307 17.82 0.89 11.16
CA VAL A 307 17.44 -0.33 10.46
C VAL A 307 16.05 -0.76 10.89
N VAL A 308 15.12 -0.83 9.93
CA VAL A 308 13.73 -1.23 10.17
C VAL A 308 13.52 -2.63 9.59
N TYR A 309 13.29 -3.63 10.44
CA TYR A 309 12.81 -4.92 9.98
C TYR A 309 11.29 -4.91 9.91
N TYR A 310 10.72 -5.51 8.88
CA TYR A 310 9.27 -5.60 8.76
C TYR A 310 8.80 -6.88 8.11
N LEU A 311 7.54 -7.21 8.40
CA LEU A 311 6.77 -8.24 7.72
C LEU A 311 5.46 -7.61 7.24
N GLU A 312 5.16 -7.70 5.95
CA GLU A 312 3.90 -7.17 5.39
C GLU A 312 3.31 -8.14 4.35
N ASP A 313 2.13 -7.79 3.83
CA ASP A 313 1.34 -8.57 2.87
C ASP A 313 1.44 -8.02 1.43
N GLY A 314 2.50 -7.26 1.12
CA GLY A 314 2.73 -6.62 -0.18
C GLY A 314 1.99 -5.30 -0.37
N THR A 315 1.41 -4.74 0.71
CA THR A 315 0.78 -3.41 0.70
C THR A 315 1.78 -2.26 0.56
N ASN A 316 3.08 -2.51 0.71
CA ASN A 316 4.17 -1.53 0.61
C ASN A 316 4.04 -0.36 1.61
N VAL A 317 3.34 -0.54 2.73
CA VAL A 317 3.12 0.54 3.71
C VAL A 317 4.44 0.98 4.31
N VAL A 318 5.27 0.03 4.75
CA VAL A 318 6.56 0.35 5.37
C VAL A 318 7.53 1.02 4.38
N PRO A 319 7.83 0.45 3.19
CA PRO A 319 8.74 1.09 2.24
C PRO A 319 8.24 2.46 1.76
N ASN A 320 6.93 2.68 1.63
CA ASN A 320 6.36 4.01 1.33
C ASN A 320 6.75 5.04 2.41
N ASN A 321 6.58 4.66 3.68
CA ASN A 321 6.88 5.54 4.81
C ASN A 321 8.37 5.82 4.90
N VAL A 322 9.21 4.82 4.62
CA VAL A 322 10.68 4.96 4.60
C VAL A 322 11.14 5.98 3.56
N ILE A 323 10.63 5.89 2.34
CA ILE A 323 10.99 6.82 1.26
C ILE A 323 10.61 8.24 1.62
N TRP A 324 9.41 8.42 2.17
CA TRP A 324 8.98 9.75 2.61
C TRP A 324 9.86 10.25 3.77
N PHE A 325 9.99 9.48 4.84
CA PHE A 325 10.83 9.85 5.99
C PHE A 325 12.24 10.27 5.55
N ASN A 326 12.87 9.48 4.69
CA ASN A 326 14.21 9.74 4.17
C ASN A 326 14.34 11.01 3.32
N SER A 327 13.23 11.51 2.77
CA SER A 327 13.20 12.75 1.99
C SER A 327 13.08 14.01 2.86
N ILE A 328 12.60 13.86 4.10
CA ILE A 328 12.34 14.99 5.01
C ILE A 328 13.21 14.99 6.27
N SER A 329 13.72 13.84 6.71
CA SER A 329 14.55 13.76 7.92
C SER A 329 15.95 14.30 7.64
N GLU A 330 16.38 15.23 8.48
CA GLU A 330 17.69 15.88 8.42
C GLU A 330 18.77 15.11 9.19
N ASP A 331 18.38 14.33 10.21
CA ASP A 331 19.30 13.71 11.17
C ASP A 331 19.39 12.18 11.02
N PHE A 332 18.35 11.53 10.52
CA PHE A 332 18.25 10.07 10.40
C PHE A 332 17.97 9.61 8.98
N TYR A 333 18.41 8.39 8.67
CA TYR A 333 18.10 7.71 7.42
C TYR A 333 17.74 6.25 7.71
N ILE A 334 16.62 5.81 7.15
CA ILE A 334 16.05 4.50 7.36
C ILE A 334 16.46 3.57 6.21
N GLU A 335 16.96 2.39 6.58
CA GLU A 335 17.09 1.24 5.70
C GLU A 335 16.12 0.17 6.18
N CYS A 336 15.13 -0.20 5.35
CA CYS A 336 14.17 -1.24 5.70
C CYS A 336 14.50 -2.59 5.06
N VAL A 337 14.24 -3.66 5.80
CA VAL A 337 14.46 -5.04 5.38
C VAL A 337 13.16 -5.81 5.55
N GLU A 338 12.56 -6.26 4.44
CA GLU A 338 11.41 -7.15 4.50
C GLU A 338 11.90 -8.55 4.85
N TYR A 339 11.47 -9.09 5.99
CA TYR A 339 11.96 -10.37 6.50
C TYR A 339 11.68 -11.54 5.56
N ARG A 340 10.56 -11.49 4.82
CA ARG A 340 10.19 -12.50 3.84
C ARG A 340 11.10 -12.45 2.60
N SER A 341 11.44 -11.26 2.11
CA SER A 341 12.29 -11.09 0.92
C SER A 341 13.73 -11.52 1.13
N VAL A 342 14.23 -11.53 2.36
CA VAL A 342 15.57 -12.08 2.65
C VAL A 342 15.57 -13.60 2.86
N ASN A 343 14.39 -14.22 2.98
CA ASN A 343 14.21 -15.65 3.26
C ASN A 343 13.30 -16.34 2.20
N THR A 344 13.52 -16.04 0.92
CA THR A 344 12.63 -16.44 -0.20
C THR A 344 12.46 -17.95 -0.41
N SER A 345 13.34 -18.79 0.14
CA SER A 345 13.29 -20.26 -0.03
C SER A 345 12.63 -21.01 1.12
N ALA A 346 12.17 -20.32 2.17
CA ALA A 346 11.59 -20.95 3.35
C ALA A 346 10.06 -21.13 3.19
N GLU A 347 9.56 -22.33 3.54
CA GLU A 347 8.13 -22.54 3.79
C GLU A 347 7.70 -21.71 5.01
N TRP A 348 6.40 -21.44 5.15
CA TRP A 348 5.92 -20.47 6.15
C TRP A 348 6.33 -20.84 7.59
N ASP A 349 6.23 -22.12 7.97
CA ASP A 349 6.61 -22.58 9.31
C ASP A 349 8.13 -22.44 9.59
N ASP A 350 8.97 -22.70 8.58
CA ASP A 350 10.43 -22.57 8.70
C ASP A 350 10.84 -21.10 8.79
N LEU A 351 10.19 -20.23 8.00
CA LEU A 351 10.36 -18.78 8.05
C LEU A 351 9.98 -18.23 9.42
N MET A 352 8.86 -18.67 10.00
CA MET A 352 8.45 -18.25 11.35
C MET A 352 9.39 -18.74 12.43
N THR A 353 9.91 -19.96 12.31
CA THR A 353 10.89 -20.48 13.25
C THR A 353 12.18 -19.66 13.22
N ALA A 354 12.66 -19.26 12.03
CA ALA A 354 13.80 -18.38 11.87
C ALA A 354 13.52 -16.98 12.46
N PHE A 355 12.36 -16.41 12.15
CA PHE A 355 11.94 -15.11 12.65
C PHE A 355 11.91 -15.04 14.18
N ASP A 356 11.33 -16.06 14.81
CA ASP A 356 11.29 -16.19 16.27
C ASP A 356 12.71 -16.19 16.85
N LEU A 357 13.66 -16.90 16.25
CA LEU A 357 15.05 -16.98 16.70
C LEU A 357 15.80 -15.65 16.54
N ASP A 358 15.59 -14.96 15.42
CA ASP A 358 16.23 -13.67 15.15
C ASP A 358 15.73 -12.61 16.12
N ILE A 359 14.42 -12.54 16.38
CA ILE A 359 13.85 -11.64 17.40
C ILE A 359 14.41 -11.93 18.80
N ILE A 360 14.45 -13.21 19.20
CA ILE A 360 14.93 -13.60 20.54
C ILE A 360 16.42 -13.34 20.70
N SER A 361 17.21 -13.49 19.63
CA SER A 361 18.65 -13.20 19.64
C SER A 361 18.97 -11.70 19.47
N GLY A 362 17.98 -10.91 19.03
CA GLY A 362 18.05 -9.47 18.81
C GLY A 362 18.60 -9.06 17.45
N ASP A 363 18.64 -9.98 16.49
CA ASP A 363 19.09 -9.73 15.11
C ASP A 363 17.94 -9.17 14.25
N ILE A 364 17.34 -8.06 14.69
CA ILE A 364 16.10 -7.48 14.13
C ILE A 364 16.18 -5.99 13.83
N GLY A 365 17.39 -5.44 13.74
CA GLY A 365 17.60 -4.01 13.56
C GLY A 365 17.18 -3.16 14.76
N ASP A 366 16.87 -1.90 14.50
CA ASP A 366 16.49 -0.90 15.51
C ASP A 366 14.98 -0.88 15.77
N VAL A 367 14.17 -1.05 14.71
CA VAL A 367 12.71 -1.03 14.75
C VAL A 367 12.17 -2.30 14.10
N LEU A 368 11.11 -2.87 14.69
CA LEU A 368 10.37 -4.00 14.13
C LEU A 368 8.92 -3.59 13.87
N ILE A 369 8.47 -3.73 12.62
CA ILE A 369 7.07 -3.51 12.22
C ILE A 369 6.40 -4.87 11.91
N LEU A 370 5.37 -5.21 12.67
CA LEU A 370 4.70 -6.53 12.62
C LEU A 370 3.22 -6.38 12.24
N PRO A 371 2.66 -7.32 11.46
CA PRO A 371 1.21 -7.38 11.24
C PRO A 371 0.51 -7.94 12.50
N SER A 372 -0.79 -7.66 12.66
CA SER A 372 -1.55 -8.01 13.88
C SER A 372 -1.62 -9.48 14.20
N TYR A 373 -1.53 -10.35 13.20
CA TYR A 373 -1.57 -11.81 13.41
C TYR A 373 -0.33 -12.37 14.11
N ILE A 374 0.72 -11.55 14.31
CA ILE A 374 1.90 -11.97 15.07
C ILE A 374 1.68 -11.65 16.57
N ASP A 375 1.70 -12.69 17.40
CA ASP A 375 1.75 -12.54 18.85
C ASP A 375 3.09 -11.93 19.27
N TYR A 376 3.12 -10.60 19.40
CA TYR A 376 4.29 -9.85 19.85
C TYR A 376 4.60 -10.10 21.34
N SER A 377 3.61 -10.52 22.14
CA SER A 377 3.73 -10.65 23.59
C SER A 377 4.76 -11.70 23.99
N LYS A 378 4.91 -12.76 23.18
CA LYS A 378 5.92 -13.81 23.38
C LYS A 378 7.36 -13.28 23.29
N TYR A 379 7.59 -12.21 22.52
CA TYR A 379 8.90 -11.55 22.41
C TYR A 379 9.09 -10.50 23.50
N ALA A 380 8.05 -9.71 23.79
CA ALA A 380 8.07 -8.72 24.87
C ALA A 380 8.41 -9.37 26.23
N LYS A 381 7.79 -10.52 26.55
CA LYS A 381 8.09 -11.31 27.77
C LYS A 381 9.54 -11.79 27.86
N GLN A 382 10.23 -11.91 26.73
CA GLN A 382 11.65 -12.30 26.66
C GLN A 382 12.62 -11.11 26.69
N GLY A 383 12.09 -9.88 26.73
CA GLY A 383 12.89 -8.66 26.76
C GLY A 383 13.45 -8.23 25.40
N ALA A 384 12.83 -8.65 24.29
CA ALA A 384 13.26 -8.28 22.94
C ALA A 384 13.01 -6.79 22.62
N PHE A 385 12.05 -6.15 23.29
CA PHE A 385 11.63 -4.77 23.01
C PHE A 385 11.84 -3.84 24.21
N LEU A 386 12.06 -2.56 23.94
CA LEU A 386 12.08 -1.51 24.95
C LEU A 386 10.67 -1.19 25.47
N ASP A 387 10.60 -0.77 26.74
CA ASP A 387 9.39 -0.15 27.29
C ASP A 387 9.28 1.29 26.79
N LEU A 388 8.34 1.55 25.90
CA LEU A 388 8.15 2.83 25.22
C LEU A 388 7.78 3.94 26.21
N TYR A 389 7.03 3.64 27.28
CA TYR A 389 6.70 4.63 28.30
C TYR A 389 7.92 5.19 29.04
N GLU A 390 8.99 4.39 29.17
CA GLU A 390 10.23 4.82 29.82
C GLU A 390 11.32 5.28 28.83
N SER A 391 11.25 4.81 27.58
CA SER A 391 12.36 4.93 26.62
C SER A 391 12.27 6.15 25.70
N VAL A 392 11.10 6.77 25.56
CA VAL A 392 10.88 7.88 24.62
C VAL A 392 10.23 9.09 25.30
N ASP A 393 10.51 10.29 24.79
CA ASP A 393 9.88 11.55 25.26
C ASP A 393 8.65 11.85 24.40
N PHE A 394 7.54 11.17 24.69
CA PHE A 394 6.30 11.30 23.94
C PHE A 394 5.09 11.40 24.87
N ASP A 395 4.12 12.24 24.49
CA ASP A 395 2.86 12.40 25.21
C ASP A 395 1.85 11.32 24.75
N PHE A 396 1.88 10.16 25.39
CA PHE A 396 0.97 9.05 25.05
C PHE A 396 -0.51 9.37 25.28
N ASP A 397 -0.86 10.38 26.07
CA ASP A 397 -2.25 10.85 26.22
C ASP A 397 -2.79 11.49 24.92
N SER A 398 -1.91 11.81 23.96
CA SER A 398 -2.29 12.26 22.61
C SER A 398 -2.83 11.12 21.74
N LEU A 399 -2.60 9.86 22.13
CA LEU A 399 -3.20 8.69 21.49
C LEU A 399 -4.57 8.37 22.11
N TYR A 400 -5.39 7.59 21.41
CA TYR A 400 -6.57 7.01 22.03
C TYR A 400 -6.17 5.94 23.04
N THR A 401 -6.84 5.93 24.18
CA THR A 401 -6.63 4.94 25.24
C THR A 401 -6.85 3.51 24.74
N CYS A 402 -7.84 3.29 23.87
CA CYS A 402 -8.06 2.00 23.22
C CYS A 402 -6.93 1.62 22.25
N ALA A 403 -6.05 2.54 21.85
CA ALA A 403 -4.87 2.24 21.03
C ALA A 403 -3.63 1.89 21.87
N THR A 404 -3.65 2.06 23.20
CA THR A 404 -2.49 1.77 24.07
C THR A 404 -2.81 0.71 25.11
N GLU A 405 -3.84 0.91 25.92
CA GLU A 405 -4.13 0.03 27.06
C GLU A 405 -4.27 -1.47 26.72
N PRO A 406 -4.91 -1.89 25.61
CA PRO A 406 -4.99 -3.33 25.28
C PRO A 406 -3.62 -3.98 25.05
N PHE A 407 -2.59 -3.18 24.81
CA PHE A 407 -1.23 -3.64 24.51
C PHE A 407 -0.29 -3.50 25.72
N GLU A 408 -0.79 -2.96 26.82
CA GLU A 408 -0.01 -2.79 28.05
C GLU A 408 0.23 -4.13 28.75
N THR A 409 1.42 -4.27 29.32
CA THR A 409 1.76 -5.36 30.22
C THR A 409 1.88 -4.82 31.64
N ILE A 410 1.19 -5.46 32.58
CA ILE A 410 1.23 -5.09 34.00
C ILE A 410 2.32 -5.88 34.73
N ASP A 411 3.36 -5.19 35.19
CA ASP A 411 4.42 -5.73 36.06
C ASP A 411 4.28 -5.14 37.48
N GLY A 412 3.49 -5.80 38.31
CA GLY A 412 3.16 -5.33 39.65
C GLY A 412 2.20 -4.13 39.64
N GLU A 413 2.69 -2.95 40.00
CA GLU A 413 1.92 -1.69 39.92
C GLU A 413 2.31 -0.82 38.70
N GLN A 414 3.28 -1.27 37.88
CA GLN A 414 3.75 -0.54 36.71
C GLN A 414 3.09 -1.10 35.44
N SER A 415 2.53 -0.21 34.64
CA SER A 415 2.16 -0.50 33.27
C SER A 415 3.35 -0.25 32.34
N ARG A 416 3.54 -1.11 31.35
CA ARG A 416 4.60 -1.03 30.33
C ARG A 416 4.01 -1.21 28.95
N LEU A 417 4.54 -0.49 27.98
CA LEU A 417 4.09 -0.55 26.59
C LEU A 417 5.27 -0.96 25.70
N TYR A 418 5.21 -2.14 25.10
CA TYR A 418 6.30 -2.67 24.27
C TYR A 418 6.08 -2.48 22.78
N VAL A 419 4.83 -2.26 22.37
CA VAL A 419 4.43 -2.02 20.98
C VAL A 419 3.38 -0.91 20.94
N VAL A 420 3.34 -0.17 19.83
CA VAL A 420 2.26 0.78 19.55
C VAL A 420 1.62 0.43 18.21
N PRO A 421 0.28 0.35 18.10
CA PRO A 421 -0.38 0.19 16.82
C PRO A 421 -0.29 1.49 16.02
N THR A 422 0.01 1.41 14.72
CA THR A 422 0.03 2.58 13.83
C THR A 422 -1.36 3.07 13.45
N GLY A 423 -2.31 2.14 13.44
CA GLY A 423 -3.75 2.33 13.34
C GLY A 423 -4.45 1.02 13.73
N PHE A 424 -5.77 1.02 13.81
CA PHE A 424 -6.54 -0.14 14.24
C PHE A 424 -7.98 -0.14 13.68
N ALA A 425 -8.65 -1.28 13.74
CA ALA A 425 -10.09 -1.43 13.53
C ALA A 425 -10.73 -1.91 14.82
N LEU A 426 -11.99 -1.53 15.05
CA LEU A 426 -12.79 -2.05 16.16
C LEU A 426 -13.89 -2.94 15.62
N ARG A 427 -13.94 -4.19 16.04
CA ARG A 427 -15.08 -5.07 15.75
C ARG A 427 -15.96 -5.17 16.99
N THR A 428 -17.21 -4.73 16.88
CA THR A 428 -18.10 -4.59 18.04
C THR A 428 -19.58 -4.62 17.67
N LEU A 429 -20.44 -4.81 18.67
CA LEU A 429 -21.90 -4.73 18.49
C LEU A 429 -22.40 -3.30 18.69
N PHE A 430 -23.28 -2.86 17.80
CA PHE A 430 -24.03 -1.61 17.87
C PHE A 430 -25.53 -1.87 18.00
N CYS A 431 -26.22 -1.00 18.72
CA CYS A 431 -27.68 -0.97 18.77
C CYS A 431 -28.19 0.47 18.85
N LYS A 432 -29.50 0.68 18.66
CA LYS A 432 -30.13 1.93 19.12
C LYS A 432 -29.95 2.05 20.63
N THR A 433 -29.66 3.24 21.13
CA THR A 433 -29.45 3.47 22.57
C THR A 433 -30.67 3.07 23.40
N ASP A 434 -31.88 3.23 22.87
CA ASP A 434 -33.12 2.83 23.53
C ASP A 434 -33.30 1.30 23.63
N ASN A 435 -32.53 0.52 22.86
CA ASN A 435 -32.53 -0.95 22.87
C ASN A 435 -31.39 -1.53 23.72
N LEU A 436 -30.68 -0.70 24.50
CA LEU A 436 -29.65 -1.19 25.40
C LEU A 436 -30.25 -2.19 26.41
N PRO A 437 -29.56 -3.31 26.66
CA PRO A 437 -30.05 -4.33 27.58
C PRO A 437 -30.11 -3.79 29.02
N ASP A 438 -31.18 -4.15 29.74
CA ASP A 438 -31.28 -3.89 31.18
C ASP A 438 -30.34 -4.85 31.94
N GLY A 439 -29.42 -4.32 32.75
CA GLY A 439 -28.53 -5.13 33.62
C GLY A 439 -27.08 -5.21 33.11
N GLU A 440 -26.32 -6.19 33.61
CA GLU A 440 -24.94 -6.43 33.17
C GLU A 440 -24.93 -7.11 31.79
N TRP A 441 -24.21 -6.53 30.83
CA TRP A 441 -24.14 -7.07 29.47
C TRP A 441 -23.09 -8.19 29.38
N ASN A 442 -23.55 -9.42 29.60
CA ASN A 442 -22.76 -10.66 29.58
C ASN A 442 -23.50 -11.76 28.79
N LEU A 443 -22.87 -12.92 28.62
CA LEU A 443 -23.40 -14.00 27.78
C LEU A 443 -24.70 -14.60 28.33
N ASP A 444 -24.92 -14.61 29.65
CA ASP A 444 -26.19 -15.01 30.24
C ASP A 444 -27.31 -14.05 29.80
N THR A 445 -27.11 -12.74 29.96
CA THR A 445 -28.06 -11.69 29.53
C THR A 445 -28.35 -11.78 28.03
N PHE A 446 -27.34 -12.03 27.20
CA PHE A 446 -27.50 -12.25 25.76
C PHE A 446 -28.45 -13.42 25.45
N VAL A 447 -28.25 -14.57 26.13
CA VAL A 447 -29.09 -15.75 25.94
C VAL A 447 -30.50 -15.55 26.48
N GLU A 448 -30.66 -14.87 27.61
CA GLU A 448 -31.97 -14.54 28.18
C GLU A 448 -32.81 -13.67 27.23
N LEU A 449 -32.21 -12.62 26.67
CA LEU A 449 -32.88 -11.74 25.73
C LEU A 449 -33.27 -12.47 24.43
N THR A 450 -32.39 -13.33 23.90
CA THR A 450 -32.73 -14.12 22.70
C THR A 450 -33.90 -15.08 22.96
N ASN A 451 -34.01 -15.63 24.18
CA ASN A 451 -35.10 -16.52 24.56
C ASN A 451 -36.44 -15.79 24.80
N SER A 452 -36.45 -14.47 24.94
CA SER A 452 -37.66 -13.67 25.11
C SER A 452 -38.53 -13.58 23.85
N GLY A 453 -37.98 -13.99 22.70
CA GLY A 453 -38.61 -13.90 21.38
C GLY A 453 -38.13 -12.72 20.54
N GLU A 454 -37.21 -11.90 21.07
CA GLU A 454 -36.51 -10.85 20.34
C GLU A 454 -35.38 -11.42 19.48
N VAL A 455 -35.18 -10.87 18.29
CA VAL A 455 -34.03 -11.22 17.44
C VAL A 455 -32.91 -10.21 17.75
N LEU A 456 -31.95 -10.63 18.59
CA LEU A 456 -30.82 -9.77 18.94
C LEU A 456 -29.92 -9.48 17.75
N LEU A 457 -29.52 -10.53 17.02
CA LEU A 457 -28.60 -10.44 15.88
C LEU A 457 -29.21 -11.09 14.64
N GLY A 458 -29.09 -10.38 13.52
CA GLY A 458 -29.39 -10.92 12.21
C GLY A 458 -28.46 -12.09 11.87
N GLY A 459 -29.02 -13.13 11.23
CA GLY A 459 -28.22 -14.26 10.74
C GLY A 459 -27.47 -15.06 11.81
N LEU A 460 -27.91 -15.04 13.07
CA LEU A 460 -27.22 -15.74 14.17
C LEU A 460 -27.13 -17.25 13.91
N THR A 461 -25.94 -17.72 13.54
CA THR A 461 -25.60 -19.14 13.39
C THR A 461 -24.86 -19.64 14.62
N ARG A 462 -24.72 -20.96 14.70
CA ARG A 462 -23.85 -21.62 15.68
C ARG A 462 -22.43 -21.05 15.66
N ASP A 463 -21.82 -20.93 14.48
CA ASP A 463 -20.44 -20.44 14.33
C ASP A 463 -20.31 -18.98 14.78
N LYS A 464 -21.27 -18.12 14.38
CA LYS A 464 -21.30 -16.72 14.81
C LYS A 464 -21.42 -16.59 16.33
N PHE A 465 -22.25 -17.43 16.95
CA PHE A 465 -22.36 -17.45 18.41
C PHE A 465 -21.10 -17.97 19.10
N LEU A 466 -20.38 -18.94 18.51
CA LEU A 466 -19.09 -19.36 19.06
C LEU A 466 -18.06 -18.24 19.04
N SER A 467 -18.00 -17.43 17.97
CA SER A 467 -17.15 -16.24 17.94
C SER A 467 -17.47 -15.28 19.10
N LEU A 468 -18.76 -15.03 19.38
CA LEU A 468 -19.19 -14.24 20.54
C LEU A 468 -18.78 -14.89 21.88
N LEU A 469 -18.90 -16.21 21.99
CA LEU A 469 -18.51 -16.96 23.18
C LEU A 469 -17.00 -16.84 23.46
N TYR A 470 -16.16 -16.92 22.43
CA TYR A 470 -14.71 -16.75 22.58
C TYR A 470 -14.36 -15.33 23.03
N ASN A 471 -15.05 -14.33 22.49
CA ASN A 471 -14.90 -12.93 22.87
C ASN A 471 -15.40 -12.62 24.30
N GLY A 472 -16.36 -13.38 24.83
CA GLY A 472 -16.90 -13.25 26.19
C GLY A 472 -16.39 -14.29 27.19
N VAL A 473 -15.29 -14.99 26.88
CA VAL A 473 -14.79 -16.11 27.69
C VAL A 473 -14.29 -15.67 29.07
N ASP A 474 -13.94 -14.40 29.21
CA ASP A 474 -13.55 -13.74 30.47
C ASP A 474 -14.62 -13.90 31.57
N SER A 475 -15.88 -14.16 31.18
CA SER A 475 -16.99 -14.50 32.07
C SER A 475 -16.74 -15.78 32.85
N TYR A 476 -15.94 -16.71 32.32
CA TYR A 476 -15.68 -18.04 32.88
C TYR A 476 -14.20 -18.30 33.15
N PHE A 477 -13.32 -17.44 32.66
CA PHE A 477 -11.88 -17.64 32.69
C PHE A 477 -11.17 -16.35 33.08
N ASP A 478 -10.19 -16.43 33.97
CA ASP A 478 -9.28 -15.33 34.28
C ASP A 478 -7.90 -15.94 34.55
N LEU A 479 -6.95 -15.58 33.67
CA LEU A 479 -5.61 -16.12 33.66
C LEU A 479 -4.80 -15.66 34.88
N ASP A 480 -4.95 -14.41 35.29
CA ASP A 480 -4.17 -13.77 36.35
C ASP A 480 -4.53 -14.33 37.72
N THR A 481 -5.82 -14.56 37.96
CA THR A 481 -6.30 -15.16 39.21
C THR A 481 -6.31 -16.69 39.16
N GLY A 482 -6.20 -17.26 37.96
CA GLY A 482 -6.33 -18.69 37.70
C GLY A 482 -7.75 -19.22 37.90
N ARG A 483 -8.76 -18.36 37.75
CA ARG A 483 -10.17 -18.74 37.84
C ARG A 483 -10.59 -19.47 36.56
N CYS A 484 -11.25 -20.61 36.73
CA CYS A 484 -11.94 -21.34 35.69
C CYS A 484 -13.31 -21.77 36.22
N GLU A 485 -14.38 -21.43 35.52
CA GLU A 485 -15.79 -21.68 35.91
C GLU A 485 -16.60 -22.23 34.72
N PHE A 486 -15.95 -23.00 33.85
CA PHE A 486 -16.57 -23.64 32.69
C PHE A 486 -17.52 -24.77 33.06
N ASP A 487 -17.41 -25.35 34.26
CA ASP A 487 -18.33 -26.36 34.78
C ASP A 487 -19.59 -25.77 35.47
N SER A 488 -19.79 -24.47 35.34
CA SER A 488 -20.96 -23.78 35.90
C SER A 488 -22.26 -24.10 35.14
N ASP A 489 -23.39 -24.07 35.86
CA ASP A 489 -24.73 -24.19 35.25
C ASP A 489 -24.96 -23.15 34.15
N SER A 490 -24.29 -21.99 34.24
CA SER A 490 -24.36 -20.92 33.24
C SER A 490 -23.69 -21.35 31.93
N PHE A 491 -22.45 -21.81 31.99
CA PHE A 491 -21.73 -22.28 30.80
C PHE A 491 -22.42 -23.48 30.14
N VAL A 492 -22.97 -24.41 30.93
CA VAL A 492 -23.76 -25.54 30.41
C VAL A 492 -24.96 -25.05 29.59
N ARG A 493 -25.70 -24.05 30.08
CA ARG A 493 -26.81 -23.44 29.33
C ARG A 493 -26.34 -22.76 28.05
N LEU A 494 -25.17 -22.13 28.05
CA LEU A 494 -24.60 -21.55 26.83
C LEU A 494 -24.30 -22.62 25.77
N LEU A 495 -23.74 -23.77 26.17
CA LEU A 495 -23.51 -24.90 25.25
C LEU A 495 -24.82 -25.43 24.67
N GLU A 496 -25.84 -25.61 25.51
CA GLU A 496 -27.18 -26.02 25.07
C GLU A 496 -27.80 -25.01 24.10
N PHE A 497 -27.67 -23.71 24.39
CA PHE A 497 -28.12 -22.65 23.50
C PHE A 497 -27.38 -22.68 22.16
N ALA A 498 -26.05 -22.78 22.16
CA ALA A 498 -25.23 -22.88 20.95
C ALA A 498 -25.65 -24.09 20.09
N ALA A 499 -25.93 -25.24 20.70
CA ALA A 499 -26.41 -26.44 20.00
C ALA A 499 -27.80 -26.25 19.38
N SER A 500 -28.63 -25.37 19.94
CA SER A 500 -29.96 -25.07 19.43
C SER A 500 -29.96 -24.16 18.18
N LEU A 501 -28.84 -23.44 17.95
CA LEU A 501 -28.70 -22.52 16.82
C LEU A 501 -28.53 -23.28 15.49
N PRO A 502 -29.02 -22.69 14.38
CA PRO A 502 -28.84 -23.24 13.05
C PRO A 502 -27.37 -23.16 12.60
N GLU A 503 -26.94 -24.11 11.77
CA GLU A 503 -25.61 -24.08 11.13
C GLU A 503 -25.54 -23.01 10.03
N ARG A 504 -26.67 -22.75 9.36
CA ARG A 504 -26.74 -21.77 8.28
C ARG A 504 -28.08 -21.05 8.30
N VAL A 505 -28.01 -19.73 8.18
CA VAL A 505 -29.15 -18.85 7.97
C VAL A 505 -28.89 -18.07 6.69
N GLU A 506 -29.88 -17.98 5.81
CA GLU A 506 -29.84 -17.00 4.72
C GLU A 506 -30.27 -15.66 5.33
N PHE A 507 -29.35 -14.72 5.35
CA PHE A 507 -29.55 -13.38 5.88
C PHE A 507 -28.96 -12.37 4.92
N ASP A 508 -29.68 -11.26 4.71
CA ASP A 508 -29.25 -10.17 3.86
C ASP A 508 -28.72 -9.05 4.75
N ASP A 509 -27.40 -8.94 4.86
CA ASP A 509 -26.74 -7.93 5.69
C ASP A 509 -26.98 -6.49 5.18
N ASP A 510 -27.41 -6.31 3.94
CA ASP A 510 -27.70 -4.99 3.35
C ASP A 510 -29.14 -4.52 3.62
N ASP A 511 -30.02 -5.40 4.10
CA ASP A 511 -31.39 -5.01 4.46
C ASP A 511 -31.42 -4.25 5.79
N VAL A 512 -31.65 -2.94 5.69
CA VAL A 512 -31.68 -2.05 6.84
C VAL A 512 -33.05 -2.01 7.53
N LEU A 513 -34.13 -2.43 6.84
CA LEU A 513 -35.49 -2.26 7.35
C LEU A 513 -35.72 -2.97 8.70
N PRO A 514 -35.26 -4.23 8.91
CA PRO A 514 -35.44 -4.92 10.18
C PRO A 514 -34.80 -4.18 11.38
N TYR A 515 -33.68 -3.50 11.16
CA TYR A 515 -32.99 -2.73 12.20
C TYR A 515 -33.74 -1.43 12.53
N ARG A 516 -34.33 -0.78 11.53
CA ARG A 516 -35.12 0.45 11.73
C ARG A 516 -36.44 0.18 12.45
N SER A 517 -37.08 -0.96 12.18
CA SER A 517 -38.34 -1.36 12.81
C SER A 517 -38.17 -2.12 14.12
N ASP A 518 -36.95 -2.23 14.64
CA ASP A 518 -36.62 -3.00 15.86
C ASP A 518 -37.02 -4.48 15.78
N GLU A 519 -37.08 -5.04 14.56
CA GLU A 519 -37.20 -6.48 14.35
C GLU A 519 -35.87 -7.17 14.65
N ILE A 520 -34.75 -6.51 14.38
CA ILE A 520 -33.40 -6.91 14.77
C ILE A 520 -32.78 -5.78 15.60
N LEU A 521 -32.29 -6.10 16.80
CA LEU A 521 -31.90 -5.07 17.77
C LEU A 521 -30.45 -4.61 17.66
N MET A 522 -29.55 -5.51 17.26
CA MET A 522 -28.11 -5.29 17.27
C MET A 522 -27.47 -5.66 15.93
N TYR A 523 -26.40 -4.97 15.58
CA TYR A 523 -25.59 -5.20 14.39
C TYR A 523 -24.11 -5.29 14.78
N GLU A 524 -23.41 -6.27 14.24
CA GLU A 524 -21.96 -6.42 14.40
C GLU A 524 -21.26 -5.62 13.30
N ALA A 525 -20.36 -4.72 13.68
CA ALA A 525 -19.70 -3.82 12.75
C ALA A 525 -18.19 -3.87 12.90
N ASP A 526 -17.49 -3.85 11.76
CA ASP A 526 -16.09 -3.48 11.65
C ASP A 526 -16.00 -1.95 11.55
N PHE A 527 -15.85 -1.30 12.69
CA PHE A 527 -15.82 0.15 12.83
C PHE A 527 -14.41 0.68 12.56
N MET A 528 -14.24 1.38 11.43
CA MET A 528 -12.93 1.84 10.95
C MET A 528 -12.91 3.31 10.52
N SER A 529 -14.07 3.86 10.13
CA SER A 529 -14.14 5.21 9.57
C SER A 529 -15.44 5.96 9.81
N PHE A 530 -15.42 7.27 9.51
CA PHE A 530 -16.62 8.10 9.50
C PHE A 530 -17.72 7.55 8.56
N PRO A 531 -17.41 7.12 7.31
CA PRO A 531 -18.35 6.35 6.49
C PRO A 531 -19.01 5.18 7.20
N GLU A 532 -18.27 4.37 7.97
CA GLU A 532 -18.89 3.25 8.71
C GLU A 532 -19.84 3.73 9.81
N LEU A 533 -19.54 4.84 10.51
CA LEU A 533 -20.50 5.46 11.42
C LEU A 533 -21.77 5.90 10.66
N LEU A 534 -21.62 6.52 9.49
CA LEU A 534 -22.76 6.94 8.67
C LEU A 534 -23.58 5.75 8.15
N ASP A 535 -22.94 4.63 7.81
CA ASP A 535 -23.61 3.39 7.44
C ASP A 535 -24.40 2.79 8.61
N LEU A 536 -23.86 2.85 9.83
CA LEU A 536 -24.60 2.49 11.05
C LEU A 536 -25.80 3.41 11.26
N LYS A 537 -25.66 4.72 11.04
CA LYS A 537 -26.79 5.66 11.08
C LYS A 537 -27.79 5.40 9.95
N ALA A 538 -27.35 5.03 8.76
CA ALA A 538 -28.24 4.63 7.67
C ALA A 538 -28.99 3.34 8.01
N ARG A 539 -28.33 2.40 8.71
CA ARG A 539 -28.91 1.13 9.16
C ARG A 539 -29.98 1.32 10.24
N PHE A 540 -29.66 2.03 11.32
CA PHE A 540 -30.58 2.20 12.45
C PHE A 540 -31.55 3.38 12.29
N GLY A 541 -31.18 4.39 11.51
CA GLY A 541 -31.90 5.64 11.31
C GLY A 541 -31.04 6.85 11.64
N PHE A 542 -30.97 7.85 10.74
CA PHE A 542 -30.11 9.03 10.94
C PHE A 542 -30.51 9.90 12.13
N ASP A 543 -31.79 9.90 12.49
CA ASP A 543 -32.33 10.63 13.64
C ASP A 543 -32.24 9.83 14.97
N GLU A 544 -31.78 8.57 14.92
CA GLU A 544 -31.65 7.71 16.09
C GLU A 544 -30.28 7.90 16.77
N SER A 545 -30.28 7.77 18.09
CA SER A 545 -29.04 7.61 18.86
C SER A 545 -28.62 6.14 18.83
N ILE A 546 -27.36 5.89 18.48
CA ILE A 546 -26.78 4.55 18.46
C ILE A 546 -25.64 4.45 19.48
N THR A 547 -25.36 3.23 19.94
CA THR A 547 -24.33 2.98 20.94
C THR A 547 -23.57 1.72 20.58
N ALA A 548 -22.23 1.77 20.66
CA ALA A 548 -21.38 0.59 20.66
C ALA A 548 -21.60 -0.15 21.99
N VAL A 549 -22.48 -1.14 21.99
CA VAL A 549 -22.83 -1.94 23.18
C VAL A 549 -21.76 -2.97 23.50
N GLY A 550 -20.88 -3.31 22.55
CA GLY A 550 -19.82 -4.30 22.77
C GLY A 550 -20.31 -5.74 22.67
N TYR A 551 -19.38 -6.67 22.53
CA TYR A 551 -19.61 -8.07 22.80
C TYR A 551 -19.90 -8.29 24.29
N PRO A 552 -20.83 -9.19 24.63
CA PRO A 552 -21.12 -9.51 26.02
C PRO A 552 -19.90 -10.13 26.72
N SER A 553 -19.42 -9.53 27.82
CA SER A 553 -18.25 -9.99 28.59
C SER A 553 -18.49 -9.91 30.11
N ALA A 554 -17.53 -10.38 30.92
CA ALA A 554 -17.64 -10.32 32.40
C ALA A 554 -17.72 -8.89 32.92
N SER A 555 -17.03 -7.98 32.24
CA SER A 555 -16.94 -6.58 32.66
C SER A 555 -18.08 -5.72 32.09
N GLY A 556 -18.83 -6.23 31.11
CA GLY A 556 -19.80 -5.49 30.29
C GLY A 556 -19.43 -5.53 28.81
N GLY A 557 -19.93 -4.61 28.00
CA GLY A 557 -19.60 -4.58 26.57
C GLY A 557 -18.13 -4.36 26.26
N SER A 558 -17.52 -5.26 25.47
CA SER A 558 -16.14 -5.15 25.01
C SER A 558 -16.02 -5.34 23.49
N ALA A 559 -15.13 -4.61 22.83
CA ALA A 559 -14.82 -4.74 21.43
C ALA A 559 -13.57 -5.59 21.22
N GLU A 560 -13.51 -6.24 20.07
CA GLU A 560 -12.26 -6.75 19.53
C GLU A 560 -11.54 -5.62 18.81
N LEU A 561 -10.21 -5.57 18.96
CA LEU A 561 -9.37 -4.58 18.33
C LEU A 561 -8.34 -5.28 17.46
N ASP A 562 -8.31 -4.92 16.18
CA ASP A 562 -7.35 -5.42 15.21
C ASP A 562 -6.40 -4.30 14.81
N ALA A 563 -5.11 -4.45 15.12
CA ALA A 563 -4.12 -3.44 14.77
C ALA A 563 -3.73 -3.55 13.28
N SER A 564 -3.49 -2.43 12.61
CA SER A 564 -2.95 -2.47 11.25
C SER A 564 -1.53 -3.04 11.26
N TYR A 565 -0.67 -2.44 12.11
CA TYR A 565 0.69 -2.91 12.36
C TYR A 565 1.10 -2.55 13.79
N TYR A 566 1.87 -3.41 14.44
CA TYR A 566 2.61 -3.12 15.66
C TYR A 566 3.98 -2.54 15.31
N ALA A 567 4.34 -1.42 15.93
CA ALA A 567 5.70 -0.88 15.90
C ALA A 567 6.38 -1.11 17.24
N ALA A 568 7.57 -1.70 17.22
CA ALA A 568 8.38 -1.99 18.41
C ALA A 568 9.82 -1.47 18.22
N ILE A 569 10.46 -1.04 19.32
CA ILE A 569 11.88 -0.69 19.34
C ILE A 569 12.67 -1.83 19.96
N SER A 570 13.71 -2.30 19.27
CA SER A 570 14.61 -3.35 19.75
C SER A 570 15.29 -2.95 21.06
N SER A 571 15.36 -3.86 22.03
CA SER A 571 16.07 -3.63 23.29
C SER A 571 17.60 -3.53 23.13
N GLN A 572 18.12 -3.86 21.94
CA GLN A 572 19.55 -3.81 21.61
C GLN A 572 19.94 -2.55 20.82
N THR A 573 18.99 -1.68 20.43
CA THR A 573 19.33 -0.47 19.68
C THR A 573 20.15 0.51 20.53
N GLU A 574 21.11 1.17 19.89
CA GLU A 574 21.80 2.34 20.45
C GLU A 574 21.16 3.67 19.99
N ASN A 575 20.18 3.61 19.07
CA ASN A 575 19.61 4.78 18.38
C ASN A 575 18.10 4.95 18.67
N VAL A 576 17.71 4.92 19.94
CA VAL A 576 16.30 5.03 20.38
C VAL A 576 15.61 6.27 19.82
N GLU A 577 16.31 7.40 19.76
CA GLU A 577 15.78 8.67 19.22
C GLU A 577 15.36 8.53 17.76
N GLY A 578 16.23 8.02 16.89
CA GLY A 578 15.91 7.84 15.46
C GLY A 578 14.90 6.72 15.21
N ALA A 579 14.94 5.66 16.02
CA ALA A 579 13.94 4.60 15.99
C ALA A 579 12.54 5.15 16.33
N TRP A 580 12.43 5.96 17.38
CA TRP A 580 11.17 6.58 17.77
C TRP A 580 10.71 7.66 16.77
N GLU A 581 11.61 8.48 16.24
CA GLU A 581 11.27 9.51 15.23
C GLU A 581 10.57 8.89 14.01
N PHE A 582 11.02 7.70 13.57
CA PHE A 582 10.36 6.97 12.50
C PHE A 582 8.98 6.42 12.90
N ILE A 583 8.83 5.87 14.11
CA ILE A 583 7.52 5.40 14.61
C ILE A 583 6.54 6.57 14.76
N GLU A 584 6.99 7.69 15.31
CA GLU A 584 6.20 8.93 15.42
C GLU A 584 5.79 9.45 14.04
N PHE A 585 6.71 9.40 13.05
CA PHE A 585 6.39 9.72 11.67
C PHE A 585 5.29 8.80 11.11
N MET A 586 5.34 7.49 11.38
CA MET A 586 4.29 6.54 10.97
C MET A 586 2.93 6.81 11.64
N LEU A 587 2.93 7.41 12.84
CA LEU A 587 1.73 7.84 13.56
C LEU A 587 1.20 9.21 13.10
N SER A 588 1.93 9.92 12.24
CA SER A 588 1.61 11.27 11.80
C SER A 588 0.55 11.31 10.69
N SER A 589 -0.10 12.47 10.54
CA SER A 589 -1.08 12.69 9.46
C SER A 589 -0.45 12.68 8.07
N ASP A 590 0.85 13.00 7.96
CA ASP A 590 1.56 12.91 6.70
C ASP A 590 1.52 11.46 6.19
N CYS A 591 1.93 10.51 7.03
CA CYS A 591 1.88 9.09 6.71
C CYS A 591 0.44 8.58 6.52
N ILE A 592 -0.46 8.88 7.45
CA ILE A 592 -1.78 8.22 7.51
C ILE A 592 -2.79 8.81 6.52
N LEU A 593 -2.83 10.15 6.34
CA LEU A 593 -3.87 10.80 5.53
C LEU A 593 -3.48 10.99 4.07
N ASN A 594 -2.21 11.24 3.77
CA ASN A 594 -1.79 11.47 2.38
C ASN A 594 -1.62 10.19 1.57
N SER A 595 -1.35 9.05 2.21
CA SER A 595 -1.32 7.72 1.57
C SER A 595 -2.71 7.20 1.19
N SER A 596 -3.75 7.63 1.90
CA SER A 596 -5.06 6.95 1.92
C SER A 596 -6.21 7.83 1.40
N ARG A 597 -5.95 8.78 0.48
CA ARG A 597 -6.91 9.84 0.08
C ARG A 597 -8.33 9.37 -0.32
N ARG A 598 -8.57 8.07 -0.52
CA ARG A 598 -9.92 7.50 -0.53
C ARG A 598 -9.99 6.15 0.20
N GLY A 599 -10.89 6.07 1.18
CA GLY A 599 -11.23 4.83 1.88
C GLY A 599 -10.22 4.46 2.95
N MET A 600 -9.98 5.33 3.93
CA MET A 600 -9.27 4.97 5.15
C MET A 600 -9.89 3.69 5.73
N ARG A 601 -9.06 2.64 5.89
CA ARG A 601 -9.49 1.31 6.36
C ARG A 601 -8.98 1.01 7.77
N SER A 602 -8.57 2.04 8.50
CA SER A 602 -8.14 1.93 9.89
C SER A 602 -8.24 3.27 10.59
N ILE A 603 -8.58 3.23 11.87
CA ILE A 603 -8.60 4.32 12.81
C ILE A 603 -7.15 4.70 13.15
N PRO A 604 -6.74 5.97 12.94
CA PRO A 604 -5.45 6.45 13.44
C PRO A 604 -5.37 6.34 14.97
N SER A 605 -4.24 5.86 15.49
CA SER A 605 -4.00 5.83 16.94
C SER A 605 -3.96 7.22 17.57
N SER A 606 -3.54 8.24 16.81
CA SER A 606 -3.45 9.63 17.26
C SER A 606 -4.79 10.36 17.18
N ARG A 607 -5.17 11.01 18.29
CA ARG A 607 -6.36 11.88 18.37
C ARG A 607 -6.27 13.06 17.41
N ASP A 608 -5.09 13.65 17.28
CA ASP A 608 -4.88 14.80 16.42
C ASP A 608 -4.95 14.43 14.94
N VAL A 609 -4.56 13.20 14.57
CA VAL A 609 -4.71 12.70 13.19
C VAL A 609 -6.19 12.41 12.88
N VAL A 610 -6.96 11.83 13.80
CA VAL A 610 -8.42 11.67 13.63
C VAL A 610 -9.11 13.02 13.43
N ARG A 611 -8.70 14.07 14.15
CA ARG A 611 -9.25 15.42 13.96
C ARG A 611 -8.88 16.05 12.63
N GLN A 612 -7.64 15.88 12.17
CA GLN A 612 -7.23 16.32 10.84
C GLN A 612 -7.98 15.58 9.73
N TRP A 613 -8.24 14.29 9.92
CA TRP A 613 -9.09 13.52 9.02
C TRP A 613 -10.53 14.06 9.02
N ALA A 614 -11.09 14.34 10.20
CA ALA A 614 -12.42 14.90 10.31
C ALA A 614 -12.57 16.23 9.55
N ASP A 615 -11.51 17.06 9.50
CA ASP A 615 -11.50 18.28 8.67
C ASP A 615 -11.55 18.00 7.17
N VAL A 616 -10.94 16.91 6.70
CA VAL A 616 -11.07 16.43 5.31
C VAL A 616 -12.50 15.97 5.05
N GLU A 617 -13.06 15.18 5.96
CA GLU A 617 -14.42 14.61 5.86
C GLU A 617 -15.52 15.67 5.82
N ARG A 618 -15.35 16.79 6.53
CA ARG A 618 -16.25 17.96 6.45
C ARG A 618 -16.37 18.54 5.04
N GLY A 619 -15.38 18.32 4.19
CA GLY A 619 -15.39 18.75 2.79
C GLY A 619 -16.22 17.86 1.86
N LEU A 620 -16.68 16.70 2.34
CA LEU A 620 -17.34 15.69 1.54
C LEU A 620 -18.86 15.71 1.72
N TYR A 621 -19.57 15.36 0.65
CA TYR A 621 -21.02 15.23 0.60
C TYR A 621 -21.38 13.76 0.44
N TYR A 622 -22.09 13.22 1.42
CA TYR A 622 -22.57 11.85 1.46
C TYR A 622 -24.04 11.81 1.04
N TYR A 623 -24.35 11.00 0.02
CA TYR A 623 -25.70 10.83 -0.49
C TYR A 623 -26.15 9.38 -0.32
N TYR A 624 -27.04 9.14 0.65
CA TYR A 624 -27.63 7.83 0.90
C TYR A 624 -28.95 7.69 0.15
N ALA A 625 -29.14 6.56 -0.53
CA ALA A 625 -30.45 6.17 -1.03
C ALA A 625 -31.42 5.92 0.15
N PRO A 626 -32.72 6.22 0.01
CA PRO A 626 -33.70 5.88 1.02
C PRO A 626 -33.68 4.39 1.33
N ASP A 627 -33.81 4.05 2.61
CA ASP A 627 -33.98 2.66 3.08
C ASP A 627 -32.89 1.69 2.58
N SER A 628 -31.67 2.17 2.42
CA SER A 628 -30.53 1.39 1.91
C SER A 628 -29.20 1.95 2.42
N LEU A 629 -28.15 1.12 2.34
CA LEU A 629 -26.75 1.52 2.56
C LEU A 629 -26.08 2.08 1.29
N ALA A 630 -26.78 2.10 0.14
CA ALA A 630 -26.22 2.60 -1.09
C ALA A 630 -25.85 4.09 -0.98
N CYS A 631 -24.55 4.36 -0.93
CA CYS A 631 -23.99 5.69 -0.72
C CYS A 631 -23.18 6.18 -1.93
N ARG A 632 -23.25 7.49 -2.21
CA ARG A 632 -22.34 8.19 -3.12
C ARG A 632 -21.65 9.33 -2.40
N VAL A 633 -20.33 9.36 -2.48
CA VAL A 633 -19.51 10.46 -1.96
C VAL A 633 -19.12 11.40 -3.09
N ARG A 634 -19.13 12.71 -2.82
CA ARG A 634 -18.71 13.77 -3.75
C ARG A 634 -17.90 14.83 -3.01
N GLU A 635 -16.94 15.43 -3.71
CA GLU A 635 -16.14 16.57 -3.21
C GLU A 635 -16.88 17.91 -3.42
N GLU A 636 -17.85 17.93 -4.34
CA GLU A 636 -18.70 19.09 -4.60
C GLU A 636 -20.18 18.69 -4.52
N PRO A 637 -21.06 19.61 -4.08
CA PRO A 637 -22.48 19.32 -3.98
C PRO A 637 -23.06 19.04 -5.37
N SER A 638 -23.71 17.88 -5.53
CA SER A 638 -24.38 17.52 -6.78
C SER A 638 -25.91 17.59 -6.64
N ALA A 639 -26.52 18.47 -7.41
CA ALA A 639 -27.98 18.50 -7.56
C ALA A 639 -28.49 17.35 -8.45
N ASP A 640 -27.65 16.84 -9.36
CA ASP A 640 -28.03 15.90 -10.42
C ASP A 640 -27.60 14.47 -10.09
N LEU A 641 -28.41 13.80 -9.28
CA LEU A 641 -28.33 12.37 -8.96
C LEU A 641 -29.74 11.76 -9.14
N PRO A 642 -30.26 11.67 -10.38
CA PRO A 642 -31.62 11.22 -10.64
C PRO A 642 -31.86 9.75 -10.26
N GLU A 643 -30.80 8.95 -10.16
CA GLU A 643 -30.83 7.57 -9.68
C GLU A 643 -31.03 7.44 -8.16
N MET A 644 -30.92 8.55 -7.40
CA MET A 644 -31.10 8.61 -5.95
C MET A 644 -32.27 9.55 -5.58
N GLU A 645 -33.47 9.25 -6.08
CA GLU A 645 -34.69 9.97 -5.71
C GLU A 645 -34.99 9.78 -4.22
N GLY A 646 -35.27 10.88 -3.51
CA GLY A 646 -35.53 10.86 -2.07
C GLY A 646 -34.29 10.77 -1.18
N ARG A 647 -33.09 10.87 -1.75
CA ARG A 647 -31.82 10.75 -1.01
C ARG A 647 -31.71 11.62 0.23
N ILE A 648 -30.95 11.11 1.19
CA ILE A 648 -30.52 11.84 2.37
C ILE A 648 -29.11 12.37 2.09
N GLU A 649 -28.94 13.69 2.23
CA GLU A 649 -27.65 14.37 2.11
C GLU A 649 -27.09 14.59 3.51
N ILE A 650 -25.89 14.08 3.75
CA ILE A 650 -25.17 14.22 5.01
C ILE A 650 -23.82 14.89 4.73
N ILE A 651 -23.46 15.82 5.61
CA ILE A 651 -22.13 16.41 5.70
C ILE A 651 -21.65 16.13 7.10
N VAL A 652 -20.44 15.58 7.24
CA VAL A 652 -19.84 15.32 8.55
C VAL A 652 -19.72 16.64 9.30
N ASN A 653 -20.25 16.67 10.53
CA ASN A 653 -20.33 17.87 11.37
C ASN A 653 -19.80 17.57 12.79
N ASP A 654 -19.77 18.57 13.65
CA ASP A 654 -19.25 18.43 15.03
C ASP A 654 -19.99 17.35 15.84
N GLU A 655 -21.27 17.09 15.58
CA GLU A 655 -22.07 16.08 16.28
C GLU A 655 -21.67 14.67 15.85
N ILE A 656 -21.54 14.42 14.54
CA ILE A 656 -21.07 13.15 13.98
C ILE A 656 -19.63 12.87 14.44
N ILE A 657 -18.79 13.91 14.48
CA ILE A 657 -17.40 13.77 14.95
C ILE A 657 -17.35 13.41 16.44
N ALA A 658 -18.16 14.07 17.27
CA ALA A 658 -18.25 13.75 18.68
C ALA A 658 -18.82 12.34 18.92
N GLU A 659 -19.78 11.90 18.11
CA GLU A 659 -20.32 10.52 18.17
C GLU A 659 -19.23 9.49 17.83
N TYR A 660 -18.44 9.75 16.78
CA TYR A 660 -17.30 8.91 16.40
C TYR A 660 -16.23 8.84 17.49
N GLU A 661 -15.75 9.99 17.98
CA GLU A 661 -14.76 10.05 19.07
C GLU A 661 -15.31 9.40 20.35
N SER A 662 -16.61 9.56 20.63
CA SER A 662 -17.25 8.93 21.79
C SER A 662 -17.23 7.41 21.73
N VAL A 663 -17.27 6.78 20.55
CA VAL A 663 -17.06 5.33 20.43
C VAL A 663 -15.64 4.99 20.87
N LEU A 664 -14.63 5.69 20.33
CA LEU A 664 -13.22 5.43 20.63
C LEU A 664 -12.85 5.69 22.09
N ASP A 665 -13.45 6.69 22.73
CA ASP A 665 -13.17 7.07 24.11
C ASP A 665 -13.82 6.15 25.15
N ASN A 666 -14.91 5.45 24.79
CA ASN A 666 -15.70 4.67 25.75
C ASN A 666 -15.68 3.17 25.48
N VAL A 667 -15.15 2.73 24.34
CA VAL A 667 -15.02 1.32 24.02
C VAL A 667 -14.10 0.64 25.04
N ARG A 668 -14.54 -0.51 25.53
CA ARG A 668 -13.69 -1.44 26.28
C ARG A 668 -13.19 -2.49 25.33
N TYR A 669 -12.09 -3.13 25.66
CA TYR A 669 -11.48 -4.15 24.81
C TYR A 669 -11.52 -5.51 25.51
N ILE A 670 -11.41 -6.55 24.71
CA ILE A 670 -11.30 -7.92 25.18
C ILE A 670 -9.83 -8.20 25.49
N ASP A 671 -9.56 -8.73 26.69
CA ASP A 671 -8.23 -9.23 27.02
C ASP A 671 -7.91 -10.45 26.14
N ALA A 672 -6.67 -10.53 25.66
CA ALA A 672 -6.23 -11.63 24.81
C ALA A 672 -6.41 -12.99 25.51
N VAL A 673 -7.28 -13.82 24.95
CA VAL A 673 -7.49 -15.19 25.42
C VAL A 673 -6.34 -16.05 24.90
N PRO A 674 -5.66 -16.83 25.74
CA PRO A 674 -4.59 -17.70 25.25
C PRO A 674 -5.09 -18.70 24.20
N ASP A 675 -4.38 -18.83 23.07
CA ASP A 675 -4.72 -19.76 21.99
C ASP A 675 -4.96 -21.19 22.48
N ALA A 676 -4.20 -21.62 23.48
CA ALA A 676 -4.36 -22.93 24.10
C ALA A 676 -5.76 -23.12 24.74
N VAL A 677 -6.32 -22.07 25.35
CA VAL A 677 -7.67 -22.09 25.93
C VAL A 677 -8.72 -22.09 24.83
N VAL A 678 -8.56 -21.27 23.79
CA VAL A 678 -9.44 -21.27 22.61
C VAL A 678 -9.45 -22.64 21.94
N ALA A 679 -8.29 -23.27 21.77
CA ALA A 679 -8.16 -24.62 21.22
C ALA A 679 -8.85 -25.68 22.09
N ILE A 680 -8.71 -25.60 23.42
CA ILE A 680 -9.43 -26.48 24.35
C ILE A 680 -10.95 -26.33 24.17
N LEU A 681 -11.45 -25.10 24.12
CA LEU A 681 -12.88 -24.84 23.94
C LEU A 681 -13.36 -25.40 22.60
N SER A 682 -12.69 -25.05 21.51
CA SER A 682 -13.04 -25.48 20.15
C SER A 682 -13.11 -27.01 20.05
N GLU A 683 -12.07 -27.73 20.46
CA GLU A 683 -12.03 -29.20 20.38
C GLU A 683 -13.16 -29.89 21.15
N GLU A 684 -13.44 -29.43 22.38
CA GLU A 684 -14.43 -30.08 23.24
C GLU A 684 -15.86 -29.73 22.80
N ILE A 685 -16.10 -28.48 22.37
CA ILE A 685 -17.39 -28.02 21.84
C ILE A 685 -17.72 -28.70 20.51
N GLU A 686 -16.75 -28.87 19.61
CA GLU A 686 -16.95 -29.63 18.36
C GLU A 686 -17.35 -31.08 18.63
N ALA A 687 -16.70 -31.73 19.60
CA ALA A 687 -17.05 -33.09 20.00
C ALA A 687 -18.47 -33.17 20.60
N TYR A 688 -18.88 -32.16 21.36
CA TYR A 688 -20.26 -32.03 21.84
C TYR A 688 -21.26 -31.93 20.68
N PHE A 689 -21.02 -31.06 19.71
CA PHE A 689 -21.89 -30.93 18.54
C PHE A 689 -21.91 -32.20 17.66
N ALA A 690 -20.83 -32.97 17.65
CA ALA A 690 -20.79 -34.29 17.02
C ALA A 690 -21.56 -35.38 17.79
N GLY A 691 -22.14 -35.05 18.96
CA GLY A 691 -22.91 -35.96 19.79
C GLY A 691 -22.08 -37.00 20.55
N VAL A 692 -20.78 -36.72 20.75
CA VAL A 692 -19.87 -37.63 21.46
C VAL A 692 -20.23 -37.71 22.95
N ARG A 693 -20.71 -36.62 23.54
CA ARG A 693 -21.03 -36.44 24.96
C ARG A 693 -22.11 -35.36 25.13
N ASP A 694 -22.64 -35.18 26.34
CA ASP A 694 -23.61 -34.12 26.64
C ASP A 694 -22.93 -32.81 27.11
N ALA A 695 -23.73 -31.77 27.35
CA ALA A 695 -23.23 -30.44 27.69
C ALA A 695 -22.52 -30.41 29.06
N GLU A 696 -23.04 -31.14 30.07
CA GLU A 696 -22.44 -31.25 31.39
C GLU A 696 -21.07 -31.94 31.32
N GLU A 697 -20.96 -33.09 30.63
CA GLU A 697 -19.68 -33.79 30.46
C GLU A 697 -18.66 -32.96 29.66
N THR A 698 -19.13 -32.18 28.68
CA THR A 698 -18.27 -31.26 27.90
C THR A 698 -17.70 -30.15 28.78
N ALA A 699 -18.57 -29.49 29.55
CA ALA A 699 -18.21 -28.43 30.48
C ALA A 699 -17.18 -28.90 31.51
N GLU A 700 -17.37 -30.08 32.12
CA GLU A 700 -16.42 -30.68 33.06
C GLU A 700 -15.03 -30.93 32.44
N LEU A 701 -14.97 -31.32 31.16
CA LEU A 701 -13.71 -31.59 30.48
C LEU A 701 -12.98 -30.31 30.08
N ILE A 702 -13.71 -29.30 29.59
CA ILE A 702 -13.16 -27.97 29.34
C ILE A 702 -12.58 -27.43 30.65
N GLN A 703 -13.36 -27.45 31.74
CA GLN A 703 -12.91 -27.04 33.06
C GLN A 703 -11.62 -27.74 33.47
N GLY A 704 -11.57 -29.07 33.35
CA GLY A 704 -10.41 -29.87 33.73
C GLY A 704 -9.18 -29.66 32.84
N ARG A 705 -9.36 -29.34 31.55
CA ARG A 705 -8.26 -29.01 30.61
C ARG A 705 -7.75 -27.60 30.82
N ALA A 706 -8.64 -26.60 30.90
CA ALA A 706 -8.29 -25.20 31.13
C ALA A 706 -7.63 -25.01 32.50
N SER A 707 -8.17 -25.60 33.57
CA SER A 707 -7.53 -25.56 34.90
C SER A 707 -6.12 -26.14 34.87
N ARG A 708 -5.88 -27.24 34.13
CA ARG A 708 -4.53 -27.82 34.01
C ARG A 708 -3.58 -26.93 33.21
N TYR A 709 -4.08 -26.18 32.24
CA TYR A 709 -3.29 -25.19 31.52
C TYR A 709 -2.85 -24.07 32.48
N VAL A 710 -3.77 -23.49 33.24
CA VAL A 710 -3.47 -22.40 34.17
C VAL A 710 -2.58 -22.85 35.34
N PHE A 711 -2.87 -23.99 35.97
CA PHE A 711 -2.13 -24.46 37.15
C PHE A 711 -0.91 -25.33 36.82
N GLY A 712 -0.73 -25.71 35.55
CA GLY A 712 0.34 -26.62 35.09
C GLY A 712 1.45 -25.93 34.29
N GLY A 713 1.32 -24.64 34.01
CA GLY A 713 2.32 -23.78 33.36
C GLY A 713 3.43 -23.30 34.30
#